data_AF-A0A2U1MNZ5-F1
#
_entry.id   AF-A0A2U1MNZ5-F1
#
_cell.length_a   1.000
_cell.length_b   1.000
_cell.length_c   1.000
_cell.angle_alpha   90.00
_cell.angle_beta   90.00
_cell.angle_gamma   90.00
#
_symmetry.space_group_name_H-M   'P 1'
#
loop_
_entity.id
_entity.type
_entity.pdbx_description
1 polymer ?
#
loop_
_entity_poly.entity_id
_entity_poly.type
_entity_poly.pdbx_seq_one_letter_code
_entity_poly.pdbx_strand_id
1 'polypeptide(L)'
;MTVSVKWQKELYKGVEIDTTQPPYVFKCQLYDLTGVPPERQTILLKGATLKDDSDWSKLGVKEGQKLMMMGTADEIVKAPEKGPVFMEDLPEEEQAAAVGHSAGLFNLGNTCYMNSTMQCLHSVPELKSALIEYPQSGKSNDLDQSSHLLTVATRDLFNELDKNVKPVAPMQFWMVLRKKYPQFGQLHNGSFMQQDAEECWTQILYTLSQSLRSPSSSVNIDAVKQIFGIDLVSRVHCAESGEESSETESVYSLKCHISHEVNHLHEGLKHGLKSELEKASPTLGRSAVYLKDSRINGLPKYLTIQFVRFFWKRESNQKAKILRKVDYPLELDIFDLCSDDLRKTLETPRQMLRDEDGRKAGLKLKEKSSAAVDKDVKMSDAEGPSNESGESSKATSGEGVASDKNEQLTGVYDLVAVLTHKGRSADSGHYVAWVKQENGKWIQFDDDNPIPQREEDITKLSGGVSVKWQKELYKGVEIDTTQPPYVFKCQLCDLTGVPPERQTIMLKGAILKDDSDWSKLGVKEGQKLMMMGTADEIVNAPEKDPVFMEDLPEEEQVVAVGHSAGLVNLGHTCYMNSTLQCLHSVSELKSALIEYRQSGKSNDLDESSHLLTVATRDLFIELDKNVKPVAPMQFWMLLRKKYPQFGELHKGSLMQQDAEECWTQILDTLSQSLRSPSSSVNIAAVKQLFGIDLVSRVHCAESGEESSETESVYSLKCHISHEVNHLHEGLKQGLKSELEKASPTLGRNAVNLKDSRINGLPKYLTIQFVRFFWKRESNRKAKILRKVDYPLVLDIFDLCSDDLRKTLETPRQMLRDEDGRKAGLKFKEKSSTAVDKDVKMSDAEGPSNGSGESSKATSGEGVVSDKNEQLTGVYDLVAVLTHKGRGADSGHYVAWVKQENGKWILFADENLTPQREEDITKLSGGGDWHMAYICLYKARTIAM
;
A
#
# COMPACT_ATOMS: atom_id res chain seq x y z
N MET A 1 3.66 23.86 -62.19
CA MET A 1 3.91 25.16 -62.88
C MET A 1 4.59 26.10 -61.91
N THR A 2 5.48 27.00 -62.32
CA THR A 2 6.13 27.94 -61.36
C THR A 2 5.60 29.37 -61.51
N VAL A 3 5.45 30.09 -60.39
CA VAL A 3 5.04 31.50 -60.36
C VAL A 3 5.97 32.31 -59.44
N SER A 4 5.87 33.63 -59.50
CA SER A 4 6.55 34.51 -58.53
C SER A 4 5.51 35.23 -57.68
N VAL A 5 5.62 35.17 -56.36
CA VAL A 5 4.69 35.82 -55.44
C VAL A 5 5.36 37.03 -54.79
N LYS A 6 4.72 38.19 -54.87
CA LYS A 6 5.15 39.42 -54.21
C LYS A 6 4.29 39.66 -52.98
N TRP A 7 4.93 39.76 -51.82
CA TRP A 7 4.30 40.14 -50.56
C TRP A 7 5.11 41.27 -49.92
N GLN A 8 4.44 42.38 -49.60
CA GLN A 8 5.06 43.64 -49.20
C GLN A 8 6.20 44.10 -50.16
N LYS A 9 7.44 44.21 -49.67
CA LYS A 9 8.63 44.60 -50.45
C LYS A 9 9.41 43.41 -51.01
N GLU A 10 9.10 42.18 -50.58
CA GLU A 10 9.83 40.98 -50.97
C GLU A 10 9.15 40.24 -52.14
N LEU A 11 9.98 39.61 -52.99
CA LEU A 11 9.55 38.88 -54.18
C LEU A 11 10.10 37.46 -54.12
N TYR A 12 9.23 36.51 -53.84
CA TYR A 12 9.55 35.08 -53.83
C TYR A 12 9.39 34.54 -55.25
N LYS A 13 10.50 34.16 -55.88
CA LYS A 13 10.53 33.63 -57.26
C LYS A 13 10.54 32.11 -57.25
N GLY A 14 9.82 31.50 -58.19
CA GLY A 14 9.89 30.06 -58.43
C GLY A 14 9.02 29.21 -57.50
N VAL A 15 7.91 29.76 -56.98
CA VAL A 15 6.97 29.00 -56.17
C VAL A 15 6.17 28.06 -57.07
N GLU A 16 6.22 26.76 -56.80
CA GLU A 16 5.54 25.74 -57.60
C GLU A 16 4.04 25.68 -57.25
N ILE A 17 3.20 25.81 -58.27
CA ILE A 17 1.77 25.52 -58.24
C ILE A 17 1.55 24.14 -58.86
N ASP A 18 0.98 23.24 -58.06
CA ASP A 18 0.39 22.00 -58.54
C ASP A 18 -1.09 22.25 -58.92
N THR A 19 -1.40 22.19 -60.21
CA THR A 19 -2.76 22.44 -60.73
C THR A 19 -3.72 21.28 -60.50
N THR A 20 -3.25 20.14 -59.98
CA THR A 20 -4.09 19.00 -59.62
C THR A 20 -4.67 19.10 -58.21
N GLN A 21 -4.16 20.02 -57.40
CA GLN A 21 -4.57 20.23 -56.01
C GLN A 21 -5.34 21.55 -55.82
N PRO A 22 -6.22 21.66 -54.81
CA PRO A 22 -7.01 22.86 -54.60
C PRO A 22 -6.15 24.09 -54.21
N PRO A 23 -6.58 25.32 -54.57
CA PRO A 23 -5.89 26.57 -54.23
C PRO A 23 -5.51 26.78 -52.77
N TYR A 24 -6.21 26.14 -51.84
CA TYR A 24 -5.89 26.16 -50.42
C TYR A 24 -4.48 25.63 -50.10
N VAL A 25 -4.03 24.56 -50.77
CA VAL A 25 -2.69 23.97 -50.53
C VAL A 25 -1.59 24.96 -50.89
N PHE A 26 -1.81 25.76 -51.94
CA PHE A 26 -0.89 26.82 -52.34
C PHE A 26 -0.82 27.96 -51.30
N LYS A 27 -1.93 28.29 -50.62
CA LYS A 27 -1.93 29.24 -49.51
C LYS A 27 -1.14 28.72 -48.29
N CYS A 28 -1.27 27.42 -47.97
CA CYS A 28 -0.47 26.80 -46.91
C CYS A 28 1.04 26.86 -47.22
N GLN A 29 1.44 26.58 -48.45
CA GLN A 29 2.87 26.71 -48.85
C GLN A 29 3.37 28.16 -48.73
N LEU A 30 2.50 29.14 -48.99
CA LEU A 30 2.85 30.55 -48.78
C LEU A 30 2.88 30.94 -47.30
N TYR A 31 2.16 30.24 -46.42
CA TYR A 31 2.27 30.46 -44.97
C TYR A 31 3.66 30.09 -44.46
N ASP A 32 4.20 28.95 -44.90
CA ASP A 32 5.55 28.52 -44.51
C ASP A 32 6.63 29.52 -44.97
N LEU A 33 6.40 30.23 -46.07
CA LEU A 33 7.34 31.22 -46.62
C LEU A 33 7.16 32.64 -46.07
N THR A 34 5.94 33.04 -45.70
CA THR A 34 5.62 34.44 -45.33
C THR A 34 5.17 34.62 -43.89
N GLY A 35 4.84 33.54 -43.17
CA GLY A 35 4.30 33.59 -41.81
C GLY A 35 2.87 34.16 -41.70
N VAL A 36 2.18 34.39 -42.82
CA VAL A 36 0.79 34.88 -42.85
C VAL A 36 -0.19 33.69 -42.90
N PRO A 37 -1.04 33.46 -41.88
CA PRO A 37 -1.94 32.30 -41.86
C PRO A 37 -2.84 32.24 -43.11
N PRO A 38 -3.11 31.04 -43.70
CA PRO A 38 -3.83 30.86 -44.97
C PRO A 38 -5.18 31.62 -45.08
N GLU A 39 -5.88 31.74 -43.95
CA GLU A 39 -7.18 32.43 -43.81
C GLU A 39 -7.08 33.95 -43.98
N ARG A 40 -5.92 34.53 -43.67
CA ARG A 40 -5.63 35.97 -43.80
C ARG A 40 -4.90 36.32 -45.09
N GLN A 41 -4.64 35.33 -45.95
CA GLN A 41 -3.98 35.53 -47.24
C GLN A 41 -4.98 35.89 -48.35
N THR A 42 -4.84 37.10 -48.87
CA THR A 42 -5.57 37.55 -50.07
C THR A 42 -4.62 37.58 -51.26
N ILE A 43 -4.76 36.61 -52.18
CA ILE A 43 -3.94 36.47 -53.38
C ILE A 43 -4.73 36.98 -54.60
N LEU A 44 -4.16 37.97 -55.29
CA LEU A 44 -4.79 38.63 -56.44
C LEU A 44 -4.23 38.11 -57.77
N LEU A 45 -5.12 37.64 -58.63
CA LEU A 45 -4.88 37.15 -59.99
C LEU A 45 -5.65 38.02 -60.99
N LYS A 46 -4.96 38.91 -61.72
CA LYS A 46 -5.54 39.81 -62.75
C LYS A 46 -6.84 40.52 -62.31
N GLY A 47 -6.90 40.99 -61.07
CA GLY A 47 -8.04 41.72 -60.53
C GLY A 47 -9.14 40.87 -59.89
N ALA A 48 -8.98 39.54 -59.83
CA ALA A 48 -9.85 38.64 -59.06
C ALA A 48 -9.09 38.01 -57.89
N THR A 49 -9.79 37.79 -56.77
CA THR A 49 -9.23 37.14 -55.58
C THR A 49 -9.34 35.62 -55.68
N LEU A 50 -8.26 34.90 -55.38
CA LEU A 50 -8.24 33.45 -55.34
C LEU A 50 -9.05 32.94 -54.14
N LYS A 51 -10.19 32.26 -54.40
CA LYS A 51 -10.97 31.55 -53.38
C LYS A 51 -10.49 30.10 -53.26
N ASP A 52 -10.66 29.52 -52.08
CA ASP A 52 -10.05 28.23 -51.70
C ASP A 52 -10.52 27.04 -52.55
N ASP A 53 -11.71 27.13 -53.16
CA ASP A 53 -12.34 26.08 -53.97
C ASP A 53 -12.35 26.38 -55.49
N SER A 54 -11.47 27.26 -55.99
CA SER A 54 -11.52 27.71 -57.39
C SER A 54 -10.80 26.76 -58.37
N ASP A 55 -11.41 26.47 -59.52
CA ASP A 55 -10.77 25.68 -60.59
C ASP A 55 -9.62 26.44 -61.27
N TRP A 56 -8.40 25.89 -61.21
CA TRP A 56 -7.21 26.48 -61.85
C TRP A 56 -7.36 26.69 -63.36
N SER A 57 -8.12 25.84 -64.05
CA SER A 57 -8.33 25.89 -65.51
C SER A 57 -9.11 27.12 -65.98
N LYS A 58 -9.96 27.71 -65.12
CA LYS A 58 -10.74 28.93 -65.43
C LYS A 58 -9.97 30.21 -65.10
N LEU A 59 -8.94 30.13 -64.25
CA LEU A 59 -8.15 31.26 -63.76
C LEU A 59 -6.96 31.62 -64.67
N GLY A 60 -6.61 30.77 -65.64
CA GLY A 60 -5.69 31.10 -66.74
C GLY A 60 -4.28 31.52 -66.29
N VAL A 61 -3.72 30.85 -65.27
CA VAL A 61 -2.39 31.14 -64.71
C VAL A 61 -1.30 30.69 -65.68
N LYS A 62 -0.37 31.58 -66.03
CA LYS A 62 0.77 31.27 -66.91
C LYS A 62 2.03 30.99 -66.11
N GLU A 63 2.89 30.14 -66.66
CA GLU A 63 4.21 29.86 -66.11
C GLU A 63 5.06 31.14 -66.03
N GLY A 64 5.66 31.39 -64.87
CA GLY A 64 6.43 32.60 -64.55
C GLY A 64 5.60 33.84 -64.18
N GLN A 65 4.27 33.74 -64.04
CA GLN A 65 3.41 34.89 -63.74
C GLN A 65 3.67 35.45 -62.33
N LYS A 66 3.61 36.79 -62.20
CA LYS A 66 3.71 37.47 -60.90
C LYS A 66 2.35 37.60 -60.22
N LEU A 67 2.24 37.08 -59.01
CA LEU A 67 1.05 37.16 -58.14
C LEU A 67 1.32 38.12 -57.00
N MET A 68 0.31 38.91 -56.60
CA MET A 68 0.41 39.76 -55.41
C MET A 68 -0.38 39.14 -54.27
N MET A 69 0.28 39.04 -53.12
CA MET A 69 -0.27 38.53 -51.87
C MET A 69 -0.37 39.68 -50.87
N MET A 70 -1.48 39.75 -50.15
CA MET A 70 -1.70 40.70 -49.05
C MET A 70 -2.19 39.96 -47.82
N GLY A 71 -1.69 40.36 -46.64
CA GLY A 71 -2.04 39.80 -45.34
C GLY A 71 -1.00 40.19 -44.29
N THR A 72 -1.41 40.31 -43.04
CA THR A 72 -0.55 40.61 -41.88
C THR A 72 -0.03 39.30 -41.27
N ALA A 73 1.29 39.20 -41.10
CA ALA A 73 1.90 38.10 -40.36
C ALA A 73 1.64 38.28 -38.86
N ASP A 74 1.49 37.18 -38.12
CA ASP A 74 1.31 37.27 -36.66
C ASP A 74 2.61 37.78 -36.00
N GLU A 75 2.49 38.64 -34.99
CA GLU A 75 3.63 39.18 -34.25
C GLU A 75 4.39 38.06 -33.52
N ILE A 76 5.63 37.85 -33.94
CA ILE A 76 6.55 36.93 -33.29
C ILE A 76 6.91 37.53 -31.93
N VAL A 77 6.50 36.89 -30.84
CA VAL A 77 6.92 37.21 -29.48
C VAL A 77 8.46 37.24 -29.46
N LYS A 78 9.05 38.43 -29.23
CA LYS A 78 10.50 38.55 -29.05
C LYS A 78 10.92 37.74 -27.82
N ALA A 79 11.91 36.86 -28.02
CA ALA A 79 12.54 36.14 -26.92
C ALA A 79 13.13 37.12 -25.90
N PRO A 80 13.05 36.83 -24.58
CA PRO A 80 13.64 37.67 -23.54
C PRO A 80 15.15 37.90 -23.78
N GLU A 81 15.63 39.13 -23.59
CA GLU A 81 17.04 39.51 -23.83
C GLU A 81 18.05 38.86 -22.85
N LYS A 82 17.57 38.19 -21.81
CA LYS A 82 18.39 37.36 -20.92
C LYS A 82 18.00 35.91 -21.14
N GLY A 83 18.98 35.08 -21.51
CA GLY A 83 18.80 33.63 -21.57
C GLY A 83 18.30 33.08 -20.23
N PRO A 84 17.67 31.89 -20.21
CA PRO A 84 17.21 31.28 -18.97
C PRO A 84 18.41 31.09 -18.04
N VAL A 85 18.47 31.89 -16.97
CA VAL A 85 19.39 31.66 -15.86
C VAL A 85 18.79 30.51 -15.08
N PHE A 86 19.50 29.39 -15.06
CA PHE A 86 19.10 28.23 -14.29
C PHE A 86 19.23 28.56 -12.80
N MET A 87 18.30 28.05 -11.98
CA MET A 87 18.26 28.35 -10.56
C MET A 87 19.57 27.94 -9.87
N GLU A 88 20.23 26.92 -10.40
CA GLU A 88 21.51 26.36 -9.98
C GLU A 88 22.70 27.33 -10.12
N ASP A 89 22.58 28.38 -10.95
CA ASP A 89 23.63 29.36 -11.23
C ASP A 89 23.53 30.62 -10.34
N LEU A 90 22.49 30.75 -9.51
CA LEU A 90 22.31 31.84 -8.55
C LEU A 90 23.10 31.59 -7.25
N PRO A 91 23.46 32.60 -6.45
CA PRO A 91 24.00 32.39 -5.10
C PRO A 91 23.02 31.61 -4.20
N GLU A 92 23.50 30.76 -3.29
CA GLU A 92 22.65 29.89 -2.45
C GLU A 92 21.57 30.67 -1.66
N GLU A 93 21.84 31.91 -1.25
CA GLU A 93 20.89 32.79 -0.58
C GLU A 93 19.74 33.25 -1.50
N GLU A 94 20.03 33.52 -2.77
CA GLU A 94 19.02 33.88 -3.78
C GLU A 94 18.25 32.65 -4.27
N GLN A 95 18.89 31.47 -4.26
CA GLN A 95 18.21 30.18 -4.50
C GLN A 95 17.18 29.88 -3.41
N ALA A 96 17.52 30.08 -2.13
CA ALA A 96 16.61 29.85 -1.01
C ALA A 96 15.38 30.77 -1.07
N ALA A 97 15.60 32.06 -1.40
CA ALA A 97 14.52 33.01 -1.60
C ALA A 97 13.63 32.66 -2.81
N ALA A 98 14.21 32.11 -3.90
CA ALA A 98 13.48 31.68 -5.09
C ALA A 98 12.63 30.42 -4.88
N VAL A 99 13.10 29.50 -4.02
CA VAL A 99 12.40 28.25 -3.67
C VAL A 99 11.20 28.51 -2.74
N GLY A 100 11.27 29.55 -1.90
CA GLY A 100 10.13 30.03 -1.11
C GLY A 100 9.75 29.14 0.07
N HIS A 101 10.70 28.31 0.55
CA HIS A 101 10.63 27.51 1.78
C HIS A 101 12.04 27.20 2.32
N SER A 102 12.14 26.85 3.61
CA SER A 102 13.42 26.46 4.25
C SER A 102 13.91 25.07 3.84
N ALA A 103 15.16 24.74 4.19
CA ALA A 103 15.75 23.42 3.93
C ALA A 103 15.09 22.26 4.72
N GLY A 104 15.25 21.04 4.20
CA GLY A 104 14.98 19.79 4.92
C GLY A 104 16.07 19.46 5.95
N LEU A 105 15.85 18.41 6.75
CA LEU A 105 16.80 17.90 7.74
C LEU A 105 17.15 16.44 7.44
N PHE A 106 18.44 16.11 7.37
CA PHE A 106 18.86 14.73 7.17
C PHE A 106 18.44 13.84 8.35
N ASN A 107 17.92 12.66 8.04
CA ASN A 107 17.65 11.62 9.02
C ASN A 107 18.96 10.94 9.43
N LEU A 108 19.31 10.99 10.72
CA LEU A 108 20.53 10.41 11.29
C LEU A 108 20.28 8.99 11.85
N GLY A 109 19.20 8.34 11.41
CA GLY A 109 18.74 7.04 11.87
C GLY A 109 17.72 7.19 12.99
N ASN A 110 16.44 6.97 12.66
CA ASN A 110 15.30 7.10 13.58
C ASN A 110 15.14 8.50 14.23
N THR A 111 15.68 9.56 13.62
CA THR A 111 15.62 10.94 14.16
C THR A 111 14.49 11.78 13.57
N CYS A 112 13.57 11.19 12.80
CA CYS A 112 12.47 11.93 12.15
C CYS A 112 11.54 12.64 13.15
N TYR A 113 11.40 12.12 14.38
CA TYR A 113 10.65 12.78 15.47
C TYR A 113 11.27 14.13 15.85
N MET A 114 12.61 14.19 15.91
CA MET A 114 13.37 15.38 16.23
C MET A 114 13.32 16.37 15.06
N ASN A 115 13.52 15.89 13.83
CA ASN A 115 13.49 16.70 12.63
C ASN A 115 12.13 17.42 12.49
N SER A 116 11.05 16.67 12.66
CA SER A 116 9.68 17.20 12.60
C SER A 116 9.41 18.25 13.69
N THR A 117 9.83 17.99 14.93
CA THR A 117 9.71 18.94 16.05
C THR A 117 10.47 20.24 15.78
N MET A 118 11.70 20.15 15.27
CA MET A 118 12.53 21.32 14.97
C MET A 118 11.95 22.17 13.85
N GLN A 119 11.40 21.55 12.80
CA GLN A 119 10.76 22.28 11.70
C GLN A 119 9.46 22.97 12.12
N CYS A 120 8.67 22.34 13.00
CA CYS A 120 7.50 22.99 13.58
C CYS A 120 7.89 24.19 14.45
N LEU A 121 8.93 24.09 15.29
CA LEU A 121 9.41 25.23 16.10
C LEU A 121 10.04 26.34 15.25
N HIS A 122 10.70 25.98 14.15
CA HIS A 122 11.29 26.92 13.19
C HIS A 122 10.23 27.78 12.49
N SER A 123 8.98 27.33 12.41
CA SER A 123 7.89 28.11 11.83
C SER A 123 7.50 29.36 12.63
N VAL A 124 8.00 29.51 13.87
CA VAL A 124 7.62 30.59 14.80
C VAL A 124 8.64 31.74 14.73
N PRO A 125 8.32 32.88 14.09
CA PRO A 125 9.27 33.98 13.89
C PRO A 125 9.73 34.63 15.20
N GLU A 126 8.83 34.83 16.17
CA GLU A 126 9.18 35.45 17.46
C GLU A 126 10.14 34.59 18.27
N LEU A 127 10.04 33.26 18.13
CA LEU A 127 10.99 32.34 18.74
C LEU A 127 12.37 32.44 18.07
N LYS A 128 12.40 32.54 16.73
CA LYS A 128 13.64 32.79 15.98
C LYS A 128 14.31 34.09 16.41
N SER A 129 13.55 35.19 16.50
CA SER A 129 14.06 36.49 16.95
C SER A 129 14.67 36.40 18.35
N ALA A 130 13.97 35.74 19.29
CA ALA A 130 14.49 35.54 20.65
C ALA A 130 15.77 34.68 20.67
N LEU A 131 15.88 33.68 19.79
CA LEU A 131 17.08 32.86 19.65
C LEU A 131 18.25 33.63 19.03
N ILE A 132 18.01 34.49 18.05
CA ILE A 132 19.05 35.32 17.40
C ILE A 132 19.65 36.32 18.40
N GLU A 133 18.82 36.91 19.26
CA GLU A 133 19.26 37.83 20.31
C GLU A 133 20.04 37.13 21.45
N TYR A 134 19.97 35.79 21.54
CA TYR A 134 20.62 35.04 22.61
C TYR A 134 22.16 35.01 22.45
N PRO A 135 22.93 35.42 23.49
CA PRO A 135 24.37 35.57 23.38
C PRO A 135 25.10 34.22 23.31
N GLN A 136 26.11 34.14 22.43
CA GLN A 136 26.92 32.93 22.23
C GLN A 136 27.93 32.65 23.36
N SER A 137 28.24 33.68 24.16
CA SER A 137 29.28 33.65 25.21
C SER A 137 28.74 33.99 26.60
N GLY A 138 27.45 34.32 26.73
CA GLY A 138 26.83 34.77 27.97
C GLY A 138 26.23 33.62 28.77
N LYS A 139 26.95 33.13 29.79
CA LYS A 139 26.30 32.39 30.88
C LYS A 139 25.47 33.38 31.68
N SER A 140 24.15 33.26 31.67
CA SER A 140 23.38 33.78 32.81
C SER A 140 23.72 32.90 34.03
N ASN A 141 23.97 33.53 35.18
CA ASN A 141 24.58 32.89 36.36
C ASN A 141 23.78 31.69 36.93
N ASP A 142 22.51 31.51 36.52
CA ASP A 142 21.60 30.45 36.99
C ASP A 142 21.38 29.29 36.00
N LEU A 143 22.00 29.31 34.81
CA LEU A 143 21.76 28.31 33.76
C LEU A 143 22.89 27.28 33.66
N ASP A 144 22.52 26.00 33.56
CA ASP A 144 23.50 24.93 33.37
C ASP A 144 24.13 24.98 31.97
N GLN A 145 25.39 24.52 31.89
CA GLN A 145 26.17 24.56 30.65
C GLN A 145 25.50 23.78 29.50
N SER A 146 24.77 22.71 29.81
CA SER A 146 24.13 21.88 28.78
C SER A 146 22.89 22.53 28.18
N SER A 147 22.10 23.24 28.99
CA SER A 147 21.00 24.10 28.54
C SER A 147 21.48 25.21 27.62
N HIS A 148 22.53 25.92 28.04
CA HIS A 148 23.11 26.98 27.21
C HIS A 148 23.57 26.43 25.86
N LEU A 149 24.30 25.31 25.84
CA LEU A 149 24.75 24.67 24.61
C LEU A 149 23.59 24.20 23.72
N LEU A 150 22.51 23.69 24.30
CA LEU A 150 21.35 23.25 23.54
C LEU A 150 20.66 24.44 22.87
N THR A 151 20.46 25.54 23.60
CA THR A 151 19.88 26.79 23.08
C THR A 151 20.73 27.38 21.95
N VAL A 152 22.05 27.39 22.10
CA VAL A 152 22.97 27.83 21.03
C VAL A 152 22.88 26.90 19.81
N ALA A 153 22.85 25.58 20.02
CA ALA A 153 22.73 24.63 18.92
C ALA A 153 21.38 24.74 18.19
N THR A 154 20.28 25.02 18.91
CA THR A 154 18.96 25.32 18.32
C THR A 154 19.03 26.56 17.43
N ARG A 155 19.61 27.65 17.95
CA ARG A 155 19.79 28.90 17.21
C ARG A 155 20.62 28.70 15.94
N ASP A 156 21.76 28.01 16.06
CA ASP A 156 22.66 27.78 14.94
C ASP A 156 22.00 26.90 13.87
N LEU A 157 21.26 25.87 14.28
CA LEU A 157 20.48 25.02 13.37
C LEU A 157 19.39 25.81 12.62
N PHE A 158 18.68 26.72 13.30
CA PHE A 158 17.68 27.57 12.65
C PHE A 158 18.31 28.50 11.60
N ASN A 159 19.46 29.08 11.92
CA ASN A 159 20.22 29.90 10.98
C ASN A 159 20.72 29.08 9.77
N GLU A 160 21.13 27.83 9.97
CA GLU A 160 21.53 26.94 8.86
C GLU A 160 20.34 26.58 7.97
N LEU A 161 19.16 26.36 8.54
CA LEU A 161 17.93 26.06 7.79
C LEU A 161 17.43 27.24 6.94
N ASP A 162 17.65 28.47 7.39
CA ASP A 162 17.26 29.69 6.66
C ASP A 162 18.24 30.03 5.53
N LYS A 163 19.51 29.63 5.63
CA LYS A 163 20.56 29.95 4.64
C LYS A 163 20.70 28.92 3.52
N ASN A 164 20.40 27.65 3.82
CA ASN A 164 20.63 26.57 2.88
C ASN A 164 19.34 26.20 2.14
N VAL A 165 19.51 25.80 0.87
CA VAL A 165 18.45 25.12 0.10
C VAL A 165 18.53 23.61 0.27
N LYS A 166 19.77 23.10 0.40
CA LYS A 166 20.04 21.67 0.56
C LYS A 166 19.74 21.23 1.99
N PRO A 167 19.40 19.95 2.19
CA PRO A 167 19.10 19.43 3.51
C PRO A 167 20.28 19.60 4.47
N VAL A 168 19.99 20.00 5.71
CA VAL A 168 20.98 20.26 6.75
C VAL A 168 21.07 19.04 7.67
N ALA A 169 22.29 18.64 8.06
CA ALA A 169 22.48 17.54 9.00
C ALA A 169 22.56 18.08 10.45
N PRO A 170 21.59 17.81 11.33
CA PRO A 170 21.53 18.40 12.67
C PRO A 170 22.48 17.72 13.68
N MET A 171 23.72 17.42 13.28
CA MET A 171 24.68 16.63 14.07
C MET A 171 25.04 17.28 15.40
N GLN A 172 25.32 18.59 15.39
CA GLN A 172 25.71 19.32 16.60
C GLN A 172 24.55 19.39 17.60
N PHE A 173 23.36 19.74 17.12
CA PHE A 173 22.14 19.75 17.92
C PHE A 173 21.86 18.37 18.52
N TRP A 174 21.93 17.31 17.71
CA TRP A 174 21.68 15.94 18.14
C TRP A 174 22.68 15.44 19.20
N MET A 175 23.96 15.79 19.10
CA MET A 175 24.95 15.45 20.12
C MET A 175 24.66 16.14 21.46
N VAL A 176 24.28 17.42 21.43
CA VAL A 176 23.99 18.18 22.65
C VAL A 176 22.67 17.73 23.30
N LEU A 177 21.64 17.45 22.49
CA LEU A 177 20.35 16.96 22.97
C LEU A 177 20.52 15.67 23.77
N ARG A 178 21.22 14.67 23.22
CA ARG A 178 21.49 13.40 23.91
C ARG A 178 22.35 13.54 25.16
N LYS A 179 23.28 14.50 25.15
CA LYS A 179 24.13 14.77 26.31
C LYS A 179 23.31 15.33 27.48
N LYS A 180 22.34 16.19 27.20
CA LYS A 180 21.45 16.77 28.22
C LYS A 180 20.35 15.80 28.64
N TYR A 181 19.79 15.07 27.68
CA TYR A 181 18.65 14.19 27.84
C TYR A 181 19.02 12.77 27.34
N PRO A 182 19.58 11.92 28.23
CA PRO A 182 20.07 10.60 27.87
C PRO A 182 19.02 9.65 27.30
N GLN A 183 17.73 9.90 27.52
CA GLN A 183 16.65 9.10 26.95
C GLN A 183 16.69 9.07 25.41
N PHE A 184 17.10 10.17 24.78
CA PHE A 184 17.26 10.24 23.32
C PHE A 184 18.53 9.51 22.83
N GLY A 185 19.39 9.04 23.74
CA GLY A 185 20.59 8.27 23.43
C GLY A 185 20.43 6.75 23.56
N GLN A 186 19.21 6.25 23.84
CA GLN A 186 18.96 4.82 24.01
C GLN A 186 19.16 4.03 22.71
N LEU A 187 19.78 2.85 22.84
CA LEU A 187 20.10 1.95 21.72
C LEU A 187 19.24 0.69 21.80
N HIS A 188 18.72 0.27 20.65
CA HIS A 188 18.06 -1.02 20.46
C HIS A 188 18.74 -1.75 19.29
N ASN A 189 19.24 -2.97 19.53
CA ASN A 189 20.00 -3.77 18.55
C ASN A 189 21.17 -3.01 17.89
N GLY A 190 21.88 -2.16 18.64
CA GLY A 190 23.02 -1.38 18.16
C GLY A 190 22.67 -0.13 17.33
N SER A 191 21.39 0.18 17.14
CA SER A 191 20.90 1.41 16.48
C SER A 191 20.14 2.31 17.47
N PHE A 192 20.12 3.62 17.24
CA PHE A 192 19.37 4.54 18.10
C PHE A 192 17.85 4.28 17.98
N MET A 193 17.16 4.24 19.11
CA MET A 193 15.72 4.03 19.15
C MET A 193 14.97 5.32 18.82
N GLN A 194 13.84 5.21 18.12
CA GLN A 194 12.93 6.32 17.88
C GLN A 194 12.26 6.72 19.21
N GLN A 195 12.09 8.02 19.45
CA GLN A 195 11.44 8.54 20.66
C GLN A 195 10.17 9.32 20.31
N ASP A 196 9.41 9.69 21.33
CA ASP A 196 8.19 10.48 21.16
C ASP A 196 8.52 11.93 20.79
N ALA A 197 7.87 12.44 19.74
CA ALA A 197 8.04 13.82 19.31
C ALA A 197 7.52 14.81 20.37
N GLU A 198 6.52 14.42 21.16
CA GLU A 198 6.00 15.26 22.23
C GLU A 198 7.00 15.41 23.37
N GLU A 199 7.68 14.32 23.76
CA GLU A 199 8.73 14.39 24.76
C GLU A 199 9.86 15.31 24.28
N CYS A 200 10.26 15.18 23.01
CA CYS A 200 11.25 16.05 22.40
C CYS A 200 10.82 17.52 22.43
N TRP A 201 9.57 17.82 22.04
CA TRP A 201 8.99 19.17 22.06
C TRP A 201 9.01 19.78 23.46
N THR A 202 8.50 19.04 24.46
CA THR A 202 8.40 19.50 25.85
C THR A 202 9.78 19.76 26.46
N GLN A 203 10.78 18.90 26.20
CA GLN A 203 12.14 19.09 26.71
C GLN A 203 12.87 20.28 26.07
N ILE A 204 12.64 20.52 24.76
CA ILE A 204 13.19 21.68 24.07
C ILE A 204 12.56 22.96 24.62
N LEU A 205 11.22 23.04 24.70
CA LEU A 205 10.54 24.23 25.24
C LEU A 205 10.95 24.51 26.70
N TYR A 206 11.06 23.47 27.52
CA TYR A 206 11.55 23.62 28.89
C TYR A 206 12.95 24.24 28.94
N THR A 207 13.88 23.74 28.11
CA THR A 207 15.24 24.31 28.02
C THR A 207 15.24 25.77 27.56
N LEU A 208 14.42 26.08 26.55
CA LEU A 208 14.30 27.44 26.01
C LEU A 208 13.66 28.40 27.02
N SER A 209 12.66 27.96 27.79
CA SER A 209 12.00 28.77 28.84
C SER A 209 12.95 29.15 29.99
N GLN A 210 13.94 28.31 30.26
CA GLN A 210 14.99 28.63 31.22
C GLN A 210 16.00 29.61 30.61
N SER A 211 16.37 29.41 29.34
CA SER A 211 17.46 30.13 28.68
C SER A 211 17.07 31.53 28.20
N LEU A 212 15.86 31.70 27.64
CA LEU A 212 15.37 32.93 27.02
C LEU A 212 14.64 33.85 28.00
N ARG A 213 15.07 33.87 29.26
CA ARG A 213 14.53 34.80 30.26
C ARG A 213 15.12 36.19 30.06
N SER A 214 14.27 37.21 29.95
CA SER A 214 14.73 38.58 29.74
C SER A 214 15.47 39.11 31.00
N PRO A 215 16.68 39.67 30.86
CA PRO A 215 17.41 40.28 31.98
C PRO A 215 16.94 41.71 32.33
N SER A 216 15.99 42.33 31.61
CA SER A 216 15.78 43.79 31.64
C SER A 216 14.44 44.31 32.19
N SER A 217 13.66 43.53 32.95
CA SER A 217 12.49 44.07 33.68
C SER A 217 12.36 43.49 35.08
N SER A 218 11.90 44.31 36.04
CA SER A 218 11.59 43.94 37.43
C SER A 218 10.50 42.86 37.55
N VAL A 219 9.88 42.49 36.42
CA VAL A 219 9.02 41.32 36.24
C VAL A 219 9.78 40.37 35.33
N ASN A 220 10.06 39.17 35.82
CA ASN A 220 10.80 38.13 35.11
C ASN A 220 9.89 37.53 34.01
N ILE A 221 9.81 38.20 32.86
CA ILE A 221 8.94 37.76 31.78
C ILE A 221 9.72 36.75 30.93
N ASP A 222 9.31 35.50 31.03
CA ASP A 222 9.82 34.38 30.24
C ASP A 222 9.28 34.50 28.80
N ALA A 223 10.17 34.70 27.83
CA ALA A 223 9.80 34.88 26.42
C ALA A 223 9.04 33.65 25.89
N VAL A 224 9.39 32.45 26.33
CA VAL A 224 8.69 31.22 25.93
C VAL A 224 7.29 31.18 26.54
N LYS A 225 7.13 31.66 27.79
CA LYS A 225 5.81 31.82 28.42
C LYS A 225 4.94 32.85 27.68
N GLN A 226 5.49 33.92 27.12
CA GLN A 226 4.72 34.86 26.31
C GLN A 226 4.27 34.24 24.97
N ILE A 227 5.15 33.44 24.35
CA ILE A 227 4.90 32.86 23.02
C ILE A 227 3.93 31.68 23.11
N PHE A 228 4.11 30.75 24.07
CA PHE A 228 3.40 29.47 24.17
C PHE A 228 2.65 29.24 25.49
N GLY A 229 2.79 30.13 26.48
CA GLY A 229 2.21 29.94 27.81
C GLY A 229 0.70 30.16 27.86
N ILE A 230 0.00 29.21 28.46
CA ILE A 230 -1.45 29.19 28.63
C ILE A 230 -1.73 29.21 30.12
N ASP A 231 -2.49 30.20 30.58
CA ASP A 231 -2.91 30.26 31.98
C ASP A 231 -4.30 29.64 32.12
N LEU A 232 -4.43 28.64 32.99
CA LEU A 232 -5.66 27.93 33.30
C LEU A 232 -6.12 28.27 34.73
N VAL A 233 -7.42 28.48 34.89
CA VAL A 233 -8.08 28.57 36.19
C VAL A 233 -8.94 27.32 36.34
N SER A 234 -8.67 26.56 37.38
CA SER A 234 -9.27 25.26 37.63
C SER A 234 -10.11 25.28 38.89
N ARG A 235 -11.37 24.84 38.77
CA ARG A 235 -12.26 24.61 39.89
C ARG A 235 -12.24 23.14 40.25
N VAL A 236 -11.78 22.83 41.45
CA VAL A 236 -11.67 21.46 41.96
C VAL A 236 -12.75 21.26 43.01
N HIS A 237 -13.66 20.30 42.80
CA HIS A 237 -14.75 20.03 43.72
C HIS A 237 -14.88 18.54 44.04
N CYS A 238 -15.14 18.19 45.30
CA CYS A 238 -15.44 16.82 45.70
C CYS A 238 -16.95 16.60 45.78
N ALA A 239 -17.46 15.61 45.04
CA ALA A 239 -18.88 15.27 45.06
C ALA A 239 -19.31 14.67 46.41
N GLU A 240 -18.40 14.03 47.16
CA GLU A 240 -18.69 13.37 48.43
C GLU A 240 -18.66 14.31 49.64
N SER A 241 -17.68 15.23 49.70
CA SER A 241 -17.51 16.15 50.85
C SER A 241 -18.07 17.56 50.61
N GLY A 242 -18.38 17.93 49.36
CA GLY A 242 -18.81 19.28 48.99
C GLY A 242 -17.70 20.33 49.07
N GLU A 243 -16.45 19.92 49.24
CA GLU A 243 -15.29 20.82 49.23
C GLU A 243 -15.06 21.40 47.83
N GLU A 244 -14.80 22.71 47.75
CA GLU A 244 -14.49 23.42 46.51
C GLU A 244 -13.22 24.28 46.69
N SER A 245 -12.28 24.18 45.75
CA SER A 245 -11.08 25.03 45.69
C SER A 245 -10.84 25.54 44.28
N SER A 246 -10.17 26.69 44.18
CA SER A 246 -9.72 27.27 42.91
C SER A 246 -8.20 27.25 42.83
N GLU A 247 -7.66 26.69 41.76
CA GLU A 247 -6.21 26.59 41.50
C GLU A 247 -5.89 27.27 40.16
N THR A 248 -4.78 28.01 40.11
CA THR A 248 -4.28 28.62 38.86
C THR A 248 -2.98 27.94 38.44
N GLU A 249 -2.91 27.47 37.19
CA GLU A 249 -1.73 26.81 36.64
C GLU A 249 -1.36 27.39 35.27
N SER A 250 -0.08 27.41 34.93
CA SER A 250 0.40 27.75 33.60
C SER A 250 0.91 26.49 32.90
N VAL A 251 0.44 26.24 31.69
CA VAL A 251 0.85 25.09 30.84
C VAL A 251 1.33 25.58 29.47
N TYR A 252 2.10 24.76 28.76
CA TYR A 252 2.63 25.11 27.42
C TYR A 252 1.91 24.37 26.28
N SER A 253 1.00 23.46 26.61
CA SER A 253 0.20 22.69 25.66
C SER A 253 -1.18 22.37 26.23
N LEU A 254 -2.22 22.42 25.39
CA LEU A 254 -3.55 21.89 25.73
C LEU A 254 -3.63 20.42 25.33
N LYS A 255 -4.05 19.59 26.26
CA LYS A 255 -4.28 18.16 26.01
C LYS A 255 -5.64 17.98 25.34
N CYS A 256 -5.66 17.37 24.17
CA CYS A 256 -6.87 16.89 23.52
C CYS A 256 -7.04 15.40 23.82
N HIS A 257 -7.98 15.07 24.71
CA HIS A 257 -8.32 13.69 25.02
C HIS A 257 -9.27 13.14 23.97
N ILE A 258 -8.93 11.98 23.40
CA ILE A 258 -9.69 11.34 22.33
C ILE A 258 -10.40 10.13 22.91
N SER A 259 -11.71 10.26 23.14
CA SER A 259 -12.57 9.15 23.55
C SER A 259 -13.41 8.66 22.37
N HIS A 260 -14.24 7.63 22.60
CA HIS A 260 -15.18 7.11 21.61
C HIS A 260 -16.28 8.12 21.21
N GLU A 261 -16.47 9.19 21.99
CA GLU A 261 -17.49 10.22 21.76
C GLU A 261 -16.94 11.43 20.98
N VAL A 262 -15.61 11.60 20.95
CA VAL A 262 -14.95 12.77 20.34
C VAL A 262 -14.74 12.53 18.84
N ASN A 263 -15.28 13.43 18.01
CA ASN A 263 -15.04 13.45 16.57
C ASN A 263 -14.41 14.77 16.09
N HIS A 264 -14.56 15.84 16.87
CA HIS A 264 -14.01 17.16 16.56
C HIS A 264 -13.00 17.60 17.64
N LEU A 265 -11.96 18.33 17.23
CA LEU A 265 -10.90 18.83 18.11
C LEU A 265 -11.48 19.63 19.28
N HIS A 266 -12.49 20.46 19.02
CA HIS A 266 -13.12 21.29 20.06
C HIS A 266 -13.75 20.45 21.19
N GLU A 267 -14.35 19.31 20.87
CA GLU A 267 -14.89 18.36 21.86
C GLU A 267 -13.75 17.73 22.68
N GLY A 268 -12.67 17.31 22.01
CA GLY A 268 -11.51 16.70 22.66
C GLY A 268 -10.77 17.66 23.59
N LEU A 269 -10.71 18.96 23.27
CA LEU A 269 -10.20 20.00 24.16
C LEU A 269 -11.10 20.22 25.37
N LYS A 270 -12.42 20.18 25.20
CA LYS A 270 -13.38 20.29 26.30
C LYS A 270 -13.27 19.12 27.27
N HIS A 271 -13.04 17.91 26.77
CA HIS A 271 -12.70 16.75 27.60
C HIS A 271 -11.32 16.90 28.25
N GLY A 272 -10.35 17.46 27.53
CA GLY A 272 -9.01 17.82 28.01
C GLY A 272 -8.97 18.71 29.25
N LEU A 273 -9.90 19.66 29.33
CA LEU A 273 -10.01 20.62 30.43
C LEU A 273 -10.67 20.04 31.69
N LYS A 274 -11.27 18.85 31.58
CA LYS A 274 -11.90 18.14 32.69
C LYS A 274 -11.04 16.95 33.09
N SER A 275 -10.69 16.85 34.36
CA SER A 275 -9.91 15.72 34.87
C SER A 275 -10.37 15.28 36.25
N GLU A 276 -10.22 13.99 36.54
CA GLU A 276 -10.46 13.41 37.86
C GLU A 276 -9.14 13.32 38.62
N LEU A 277 -9.16 13.67 39.91
CA LEU A 277 -8.00 13.66 40.78
C LEU A 277 -8.33 12.93 42.08
N GLU A 278 -7.46 12.04 42.53
CA GLU A 278 -7.55 11.47 43.87
C GLU A 278 -6.75 12.33 44.85
N LYS A 279 -7.44 12.96 45.80
CA LYS A 279 -6.81 13.74 46.89
C LYS A 279 -7.30 13.22 48.23
N ALA A 280 -6.43 13.26 49.24
CA ALA A 280 -6.83 12.98 50.62
C ALA A 280 -7.75 14.11 51.11
N SER A 281 -9.03 13.81 51.32
CA SER A 281 -9.98 14.79 51.85
C SER A 281 -9.73 14.97 53.35
N PRO A 282 -9.44 16.20 53.81
CA PRO A 282 -9.31 16.48 55.24
C PRO A 282 -10.61 16.19 56.01
N THR A 283 -11.76 16.33 55.34
CA THR A 283 -13.08 16.14 55.93
C THR A 283 -13.49 14.67 56.02
N LEU A 284 -13.14 13.85 55.00
CA LEU A 284 -13.47 12.42 54.97
C LEU A 284 -12.39 11.54 55.61
N GLY A 285 -11.18 12.07 55.85
CA GLY A 285 -10.06 11.33 56.44
C GLY A 285 -9.52 10.19 55.57
N ARG A 286 -9.87 10.17 54.28
CA ARG A 286 -9.47 9.17 53.27
C ARG A 286 -9.28 9.83 51.90
N SER A 287 -8.64 9.11 50.97
CA SER A 287 -8.60 9.53 49.56
C SER A 287 -10.00 9.54 48.97
N ALA A 288 -10.37 10.65 48.34
CA ALA A 288 -11.64 10.85 47.64
C ALA A 288 -11.37 11.37 46.22
N VAL A 289 -12.32 11.14 45.32
CA VAL A 289 -12.25 11.63 43.94
C VAL A 289 -12.75 13.07 43.88
N TYR A 290 -11.92 13.95 43.33
CA TYR A 290 -12.22 15.35 43.05
C TYR A 290 -12.33 15.55 41.54
N LEU A 291 -13.33 16.32 41.11
CA LEU A 291 -13.53 16.71 39.73
C LEU A 291 -12.91 18.10 39.52
N LYS A 292 -11.92 18.19 38.62
CA LYS A 292 -11.27 19.43 38.20
C LYS A 292 -11.85 19.88 36.86
N ASP A 293 -12.49 21.04 36.83
CA ASP A 293 -12.99 21.72 35.62
C ASP A 293 -12.13 22.97 35.37
N SER A 294 -11.40 22.98 34.27
CA SER A 294 -10.42 24.02 33.94
C SER A 294 -10.95 24.95 32.85
N ARG A 295 -10.66 26.25 32.96
CA ARG A 295 -11.00 27.27 31.96
C ARG A 295 -9.76 28.08 31.61
N ILE A 296 -9.66 28.48 30.34
CA ILE A 296 -8.52 29.26 29.87
C ILE A 296 -8.68 30.71 30.32
N ASN A 297 -7.70 31.23 31.03
CA ASN A 297 -7.70 32.58 31.59
C ASN A 297 -6.69 33.51 30.92
N GLY A 298 -5.62 32.94 30.34
CA GLY A 298 -4.62 33.67 29.57
C GLY A 298 -4.25 32.91 28.31
N LEU A 299 -4.12 33.63 27.20
CA LEU A 299 -3.88 33.08 25.87
C LEU A 299 -2.48 33.39 25.35
N PRO A 300 -1.78 32.40 24.77
CA PRO A 300 -0.50 32.62 24.09
C PRO A 300 -0.69 33.18 22.69
N LYS A 301 0.38 33.71 22.09
CA LYS A 301 0.41 33.98 20.64
C LYS A 301 0.31 32.71 19.82
N TYR A 302 0.96 31.62 20.25
CA TYR A 302 0.94 30.33 19.60
C TYR A 302 0.36 29.26 20.52
N LEU A 303 -0.74 28.65 20.08
CA LEU A 303 -1.43 27.62 20.86
C LEU A 303 -0.97 26.22 20.46
N THR A 304 -0.25 25.54 21.35
CA THR A 304 0.15 24.14 21.13
C THR A 304 -0.96 23.19 21.59
N ILE A 305 -1.38 22.27 20.72
CA ILE A 305 -2.38 21.25 21.04
C ILE A 305 -1.74 19.87 20.95
N GLN A 306 -1.77 19.14 22.07
CA GLN A 306 -1.26 17.77 22.17
C GLN A 306 -2.42 16.78 22.07
N PHE A 307 -2.45 15.98 21.01
CA PHE A 307 -3.36 14.84 20.93
C PHE A 307 -2.84 13.69 21.80
N VAL A 308 -3.56 13.36 22.87
CA VAL A 308 -3.19 12.27 23.79
C VAL A 308 -3.61 10.93 23.19
N ARG A 309 -2.87 10.51 22.15
CA ARG A 309 -3.15 9.29 21.38
C ARG A 309 -2.44 8.05 21.90
N PHE A 310 -1.33 8.20 22.61
CA PHE A 310 -0.57 7.06 23.11
C PHE A 310 -1.00 6.72 24.53
N PHE A 311 -1.28 5.44 24.79
CA PHE A 311 -1.62 4.97 26.13
C PHE A 311 -1.07 3.56 26.37
N TRP A 312 -0.83 3.22 27.63
CA TRP A 312 -0.41 1.87 28.01
C TRP A 312 -1.64 0.98 28.16
N LYS A 313 -1.71 -0.10 27.38
CA LYS A 313 -2.78 -1.08 27.51
C LYS A 313 -2.35 -2.11 28.55
N ARG A 314 -2.95 -2.03 29.75
CA ARG A 314 -2.60 -2.88 30.90
C ARG A 314 -2.83 -4.36 30.62
N GLU A 315 -3.85 -4.71 29.83
CA GLU A 315 -4.17 -6.12 29.53
C GLU A 315 -3.11 -6.78 28.64
N SER A 316 -2.51 -6.05 27.70
CA SER A 316 -1.51 -6.58 26.76
C SER A 316 -0.08 -6.19 27.10
N ASN A 317 0.11 -5.45 28.20
CA ASN A 317 1.39 -4.88 28.63
C ASN A 317 2.21 -4.24 27.49
N GLN A 318 1.52 -3.48 26.63
CA GLN A 318 2.10 -2.84 25.43
C GLN A 318 1.58 -1.41 25.29
N LYS A 319 2.41 -0.54 24.68
CA LYS A 319 2.04 0.84 24.32
C LYS A 319 1.18 0.82 23.05
N ALA A 320 0.00 1.42 23.10
CA ALA A 320 -0.96 1.46 22.00
C ALA A 320 -1.24 2.89 21.54
N LYS A 321 -1.69 3.06 20.30
CA LYS A 321 -2.06 4.34 19.68
C LYS A 321 -3.55 4.39 19.32
N ILE A 322 -4.22 5.48 19.70
CA ILE A 322 -5.60 5.79 19.30
C ILE A 322 -5.60 6.29 17.85
N LEU A 323 -6.14 5.46 16.94
CA LEU A 323 -6.23 5.74 15.50
C LEU A 323 -7.55 6.40 15.08
N ARG A 324 -8.35 6.88 16.04
CA ARG A 324 -9.63 7.55 15.75
C ARG A 324 -9.41 8.89 15.06
N LYS A 325 -10.22 9.19 14.04
CA LYS A 325 -10.28 10.51 13.40
C LYS A 325 -10.72 11.57 14.39
N VAL A 326 -10.03 12.71 14.34
CA VAL A 326 -10.47 13.94 14.99
C VAL A 326 -10.33 15.07 13.97
N ASP A 327 -11.45 15.61 13.53
CA ASP A 327 -11.50 16.76 12.65
C ASP A 327 -10.98 18.00 13.37
N TYR A 328 -10.06 18.73 12.75
CA TYR A 328 -9.58 20.01 13.24
C TYR A 328 -9.77 21.08 12.15
N PRO A 329 -10.20 22.29 12.53
CA PRO A 329 -10.37 23.38 11.57
C PRO A 329 -9.03 24.06 11.25
N LEU A 330 -8.95 24.75 10.11
CA LEU A 330 -7.82 25.64 9.78
C LEU A 330 -7.85 26.91 10.65
N GLU A 331 -9.05 27.36 11.00
CA GLU A 331 -9.29 28.46 11.91
C GLU A 331 -9.95 27.90 13.17
N LEU A 332 -9.25 27.94 14.30
CA LEU A 332 -9.71 27.42 15.57
C LEU A 332 -10.24 28.54 16.46
N ASP A 333 -11.50 28.40 16.87
CA ASP A 333 -12.12 29.27 17.86
C ASP A 333 -12.17 28.59 19.25
N ILE A 334 -11.57 29.25 20.23
CA ILE A 334 -11.49 28.78 21.62
C ILE A 334 -12.30 29.62 22.61
N PHE A 335 -13.11 30.57 22.12
CA PHE A 335 -13.91 31.46 22.96
C PHE A 335 -14.72 30.70 24.01
N ASP A 336 -15.30 29.57 23.61
CA ASP A 336 -16.16 28.74 24.46
C ASP A 336 -15.42 27.96 25.56
N LEU A 337 -14.09 27.94 25.51
CA LEU A 337 -13.23 27.29 26.50
C LEU A 337 -12.61 28.30 27.47
N CYS A 338 -12.76 29.61 27.20
CA CYS A 338 -12.23 30.70 28.01
C CYS A 338 -13.09 30.98 29.26
N SER A 339 -12.46 31.57 30.28
CA SER A 339 -13.11 32.12 31.49
C SER A 339 -14.00 33.31 31.12
N ASP A 340 -15.01 33.58 31.94
CA ASP A 340 -15.97 34.68 31.68
C ASP A 340 -15.28 36.06 31.64
N ASP A 341 -14.21 36.22 32.43
CA ASP A 341 -13.42 37.46 32.45
C ASP A 341 -12.61 37.64 31.17
N LEU A 342 -11.98 36.56 30.67
CA LEU A 342 -11.25 36.60 29.40
C LEU A 342 -12.20 36.76 28.21
N ARG A 343 -13.40 36.17 28.23
CA ARG A 343 -14.39 36.37 27.16
C ARG A 343 -14.76 37.84 26.98
N LYS A 344 -14.95 38.57 28.07
CA LYS A 344 -15.26 40.01 28.03
C LYS A 344 -14.13 40.84 27.41
N THR A 345 -12.87 40.47 27.66
CA THR A 345 -11.73 41.19 27.07
C THR A 345 -11.56 40.88 25.58
N LEU A 346 -11.87 39.65 25.15
CA LEU A 346 -11.78 39.21 23.75
C LEU A 346 -12.94 39.69 22.87
N GLU A 347 -14.09 40.05 23.45
CA GLU A 347 -15.30 40.42 22.70
C GLU A 347 -15.09 41.64 21.78
N THR A 348 -14.33 42.64 22.26
CA THR A 348 -14.02 43.85 21.48
C THR A 348 -13.08 43.56 20.29
N PRO A 349 -11.89 42.94 20.48
CA PRO A 349 -11.03 42.53 19.38
C PRO A 349 -11.72 41.62 18.35
N ARG A 350 -12.58 40.69 18.79
CA ARG A 350 -13.31 39.79 17.89
C ARG A 350 -14.33 40.50 17.03
N GLN A 351 -15.00 41.52 17.56
CA GLN A 351 -15.92 42.33 16.76
C GLN A 351 -15.17 43.10 15.67
N MET A 352 -13.99 43.65 16.00
CA MET A 352 -13.14 44.33 15.01
C MET A 352 -12.68 43.38 13.89
N LEU A 353 -12.29 42.15 14.23
CA LEU A 353 -11.92 41.13 13.25
C LEU A 353 -13.09 40.81 12.30
N ARG A 354 -14.31 40.61 12.84
CA ARG A 354 -15.52 40.38 12.04
C ARG A 354 -15.85 41.54 11.10
N ASP A 355 -15.65 42.77 11.56
CA ASP A 355 -15.90 43.96 10.76
C ASP A 355 -14.87 44.10 9.62
N GLU A 356 -13.60 43.76 9.87
CA GLU A 356 -12.54 43.71 8.85
C GLU A 356 -12.77 42.60 7.81
N ASP A 357 -13.16 41.40 8.25
CA ASP A 357 -13.44 40.28 7.35
C ASP A 357 -14.68 40.55 6.51
N GLY A 358 -15.72 41.16 7.09
CA GLY A 358 -16.89 41.65 6.35
C GLY A 358 -16.50 42.68 5.29
N ARG A 359 -15.56 43.57 5.59
CA ARG A 359 -15.02 44.56 4.64
C ARG A 359 -14.24 43.90 3.50
N LYS A 360 -13.39 42.91 3.81
CA LYS A 360 -12.62 42.13 2.81
C LYS A 360 -13.54 41.28 1.92
N ALA A 361 -14.64 40.76 2.47
CA ALA A 361 -15.64 39.97 1.74
C ALA A 361 -16.62 40.83 0.90
N GLY A 362 -16.43 42.15 0.84
CA GLY A 362 -17.27 43.05 0.02
C GLY A 362 -18.65 43.37 0.62
N LEU A 363 -18.91 43.01 1.88
CA LEU A 363 -20.13 43.42 2.58
C LEU A 363 -19.97 44.87 3.04
N LYS A 364 -20.55 45.81 2.28
CA LYS A 364 -20.75 47.18 2.78
C LYS A 364 -21.65 47.09 4.02
N LEU A 365 -21.11 47.52 5.17
CA LEU A 365 -21.89 47.73 6.39
C LEU A 365 -23.11 48.59 6.05
N LYS A 366 -24.31 48.01 6.13
CA LYS A 366 -25.55 48.79 6.14
C LYS A 366 -25.57 49.57 7.45
N GLU A 367 -25.17 50.84 7.39
CA GLU A 367 -25.59 51.81 8.39
C GLU A 367 -27.12 51.73 8.51
N LYS A 368 -27.60 51.54 9.74
CA LYS A 368 -29.01 51.66 10.08
C LYS A 368 -29.45 53.09 9.79
N SER A 369 -30.12 53.31 8.67
CA SER A 369 -30.95 54.49 8.47
C SER A 369 -32.36 54.20 9.02
N SER A 370 -32.69 54.84 10.14
CA SER A 370 -34.07 55.25 10.40
C SER A 370 -34.41 56.39 9.43
N ALA A 371 -35.56 56.27 8.79
CA ALA A 371 -36.05 57.04 7.64
C ALA A 371 -36.01 58.57 7.78
N ALA A 372 -35.70 59.27 6.67
CA ALA A 372 -36.55 60.31 6.05
C ALA A 372 -35.93 60.90 4.75
N VAL A 373 -36.67 60.72 3.64
CA VAL A 373 -36.87 61.64 2.48
C VAL A 373 -35.69 61.94 1.52
N ASP A 374 -35.74 61.25 0.37
CA ASP A 374 -35.75 61.76 -1.02
C ASP A 374 -34.93 63.02 -1.43
N LYS A 375 -33.89 62.84 -2.27
CA LYS A 375 -33.92 63.14 -3.73
C LYS A 375 -32.54 63.06 -4.42
N ASP A 376 -32.54 62.37 -5.57
CA ASP A 376 -31.85 62.66 -6.86
C ASP A 376 -30.28 62.72 -6.85
N VAL A 377 -29.48 62.01 -7.67
CA VAL A 377 -29.49 61.80 -9.14
C VAL A 377 -28.53 60.63 -9.54
N LYS A 378 -29.03 59.68 -10.36
CA LYS A 378 -28.46 59.01 -11.59
C LYS A 378 -26.92 58.84 -11.72
N MET A 379 -26.29 57.65 -11.80
CA MET A 379 -26.32 56.51 -12.76
C MET A 379 -25.97 56.81 -14.24
N SER A 380 -24.82 56.27 -14.68
CA SER A 380 -24.39 55.84 -16.04
C SER A 380 -22.86 55.99 -16.15
N ASP A 381 -22.02 55.17 -16.76
CA ASP A 381 -22.07 53.96 -17.59
C ASP A 381 -20.60 53.46 -17.67
N ALA A 382 -20.35 52.16 -17.58
CA ALA A 382 -19.90 51.30 -18.68
C ALA A 382 -18.41 51.36 -19.06
N GLU A 383 -17.82 50.15 -19.08
CA GLU A 383 -16.69 49.69 -19.90
C GLU A 383 -15.26 50.12 -19.52
N GLY A 384 -14.47 49.14 -19.06
CA GLY A 384 -13.00 49.18 -19.00
C GLY A 384 -12.39 48.84 -20.36
N PRO A 385 -11.32 48.03 -20.43
CA PRO A 385 -10.18 47.86 -19.52
C PRO A 385 -8.84 48.05 -20.29
N SER A 386 -7.73 48.33 -19.60
CA SER A 386 -6.42 47.79 -20.02
C SER A 386 -5.32 48.08 -19.00
N ASN A 387 -4.61 47.01 -18.66
CA ASN A 387 -3.28 46.97 -18.07
C ASN A 387 -2.32 47.97 -18.72
N GLU A 388 -1.43 48.53 -17.92
CA GLU A 388 -0.03 48.72 -18.33
C GLU A 388 0.90 48.49 -17.13
N SER A 389 1.92 47.70 -17.42
CA SER A 389 3.05 47.34 -16.58
C SER A 389 4.02 48.52 -16.36
N GLY A 390 4.71 48.51 -15.23
CA GLY A 390 6.14 48.84 -15.23
C GLY A 390 6.58 50.12 -14.52
N GLU A 391 7.36 49.87 -13.47
CA GLU A 391 8.62 50.53 -13.15
C GLU A 391 8.69 51.82 -12.30
N SER A 392 9.55 51.67 -11.29
CA SER A 392 10.58 52.62 -10.84
C SER A 392 10.26 53.53 -9.65
N SER A 393 10.84 53.11 -8.52
CA SER A 393 11.65 53.88 -7.57
C SER A 393 11.59 55.42 -7.61
N LYS A 394 11.42 56.05 -6.43
CA LYS A 394 12.54 56.49 -5.58
C LYS A 394 12.04 57.13 -4.28
N ALA A 395 12.84 56.93 -3.25
CA ALA A 395 12.67 57.38 -1.87
C ALA A 395 12.49 58.88 -1.68
N THR A 396 11.71 59.24 -0.66
CA THR A 396 12.04 60.34 0.24
C THR A 396 11.79 59.90 1.69
N SER A 397 12.90 59.89 2.43
CA SER A 397 13.01 59.76 3.87
C SER A 397 12.14 60.75 4.64
N GLY A 398 11.51 60.26 5.70
CA GLY A 398 10.96 61.06 6.79
C GLY A 398 10.80 60.15 8.00
N GLU A 399 11.78 60.20 8.90
CA GLU A 399 11.70 59.62 10.24
C GLU A 399 10.41 60.06 10.93
N GLY A 400 9.63 59.09 11.39
CA GLY A 400 8.41 59.31 12.15
C GLY A 400 8.09 58.02 12.89
N VAL A 401 8.50 57.99 14.16
CA VAL A 401 8.20 56.98 15.18
C VAL A 401 6.81 56.37 14.97
N ALA A 402 6.75 55.14 14.45
CA ALA A 402 5.52 54.38 14.37
C ALA A 402 5.36 53.60 15.67
N SER A 403 4.52 54.15 16.55
CA SER A 403 4.01 53.56 17.78
C SER A 403 3.67 52.07 17.65
N ASP A 404 4.08 51.28 18.63
CA ASP A 404 3.64 49.91 18.89
C ASP A 404 2.14 49.73 18.60
N LYS A 405 1.82 49.02 17.50
CA LYS A 405 0.48 48.47 17.34
C LYS A 405 0.37 47.33 18.34
N ASN A 406 -0.28 47.60 19.47
CA ASN A 406 -0.58 46.62 20.50
C ASN A 406 -1.47 45.52 19.88
N GLU A 407 -0.87 44.40 19.46
CA GLU A 407 -1.57 43.25 18.88
C GLU A 407 -2.49 42.64 19.94
N GLN A 408 -3.80 42.88 19.81
CA GLN A 408 -4.79 42.34 20.73
C GLN A 408 -5.23 40.95 20.25
N LEU A 409 -5.10 39.95 21.13
CA LEU A 409 -5.57 38.60 20.85
C LEU A 409 -7.09 38.57 20.71
N THR A 410 -7.59 37.80 19.75
CA THR A 410 -9.03 37.63 19.46
C THR A 410 -9.55 36.28 19.97
N GLY A 411 -8.66 35.34 20.30
CA GLY A 411 -9.03 33.96 20.62
C GLY A 411 -9.49 33.14 19.40
N VAL A 412 -9.21 33.64 18.19
CA VAL A 412 -9.28 32.90 16.93
C VAL A 412 -7.86 32.65 16.47
N TYR A 413 -7.52 31.40 16.13
CA TYR A 413 -6.18 30.97 15.76
C TYR A 413 -6.15 30.34 14.37
N ASP A 414 -5.12 30.68 13.60
CA ASP A 414 -4.83 30.00 12.34
C ASP A 414 -3.89 28.82 12.55
N LEU A 415 -4.15 27.73 11.84
CA LEU A 415 -3.27 26.56 11.83
C LEU A 415 -2.00 26.86 11.02
N VAL A 416 -0.86 26.89 11.70
CA VAL A 416 0.46 27.19 11.10
C VAL A 416 1.34 25.98 10.91
N ALA A 417 1.19 24.95 11.75
CA ALA A 417 1.99 23.73 11.68
C ALA A 417 1.21 22.51 12.16
N VAL A 418 1.48 21.35 11.56
CA VAL A 418 0.95 20.04 11.94
C VAL A 418 2.10 19.05 12.04
N LEU A 419 2.17 18.30 13.14
CA LEU A 419 3.12 17.21 13.31
C LEU A 419 2.35 15.89 13.27
N THR A 420 2.72 15.03 12.33
CA THR A 420 2.03 13.74 12.09
C THR A 420 2.92 12.56 12.42
N HIS A 421 2.32 11.48 12.94
CA HIS A 421 2.98 10.20 13.17
C HIS A 421 2.33 9.12 12.31
N LYS A 422 3.03 8.62 11.29
CA LYS A 422 2.62 7.50 10.44
C LYS A 422 3.07 6.20 11.08
N GLY A 423 2.15 5.27 11.34
CA GLY A 423 2.46 3.98 11.98
C GLY A 423 1.44 3.59 13.04
N ARG A 424 1.21 2.26 13.15
CA ARG A 424 0.30 1.65 14.15
C ARG A 424 0.98 1.42 15.49
N SER A 425 2.28 1.12 15.49
CA SER A 425 3.06 0.91 16.71
C SER A 425 3.40 2.25 17.36
N ALA A 426 3.57 2.25 18.68
CA ALA A 426 4.05 3.40 19.42
C ALA A 426 5.59 3.44 19.52
N ASP A 427 6.25 2.33 19.19
CA ASP A 427 7.71 2.17 19.24
C ASP A 427 8.35 2.11 17.84
N SER A 428 7.51 2.08 16.79
CA SER A 428 7.95 2.17 15.40
C SER A 428 6.95 2.94 14.53
N GLY A 429 7.45 3.99 13.90
CA GLY A 429 6.70 4.78 12.93
C GLY A 429 7.55 5.84 12.26
N HIS A 430 6.92 6.80 11.62
CA HIS A 430 7.57 7.87 10.89
C HIS A 430 6.91 9.20 11.16
N TYR A 431 7.69 10.18 11.61
CA TYR A 431 7.19 11.52 11.88
C TYR A 431 7.42 12.43 10.68
N VAL A 432 6.42 13.26 10.38
CA VAL A 432 6.47 14.24 9.29
C VAL A 432 5.87 15.55 9.78
N ALA A 433 6.56 16.66 9.51
CA ALA A 433 6.08 18.01 9.79
C ALA A 433 5.43 18.63 8.55
N TRP A 434 4.37 19.40 8.75
CA TRP A 434 3.66 20.14 7.72
C TRP A 434 3.57 21.58 8.21
N VAL A 435 4.17 22.51 7.48
CA VAL A 435 4.33 23.90 7.94
C VAL A 435 3.84 24.86 6.87
N LYS A 436 3.02 25.83 7.28
CA LYS A 436 2.58 26.95 6.46
C LYS A 436 3.69 28.00 6.41
N GLN A 437 4.14 28.32 5.20
CA GLN A 437 5.14 29.36 4.96
C GLN A 437 4.48 30.75 4.93
N GLU A 438 5.29 31.82 5.03
CA GLU A 438 4.81 33.21 5.00
C GLU A 438 4.05 33.56 3.71
N ASN A 439 4.38 32.89 2.60
CA ASN A 439 3.68 33.04 1.32
C ASN A 439 2.30 32.33 1.28
N GLY A 440 1.87 31.72 2.38
CA GLY A 440 0.60 31.00 2.53
C GLY A 440 0.62 29.56 1.99
N LYS A 441 1.72 29.09 1.40
CA LYS A 441 1.86 27.71 0.90
C LYS A 441 2.23 26.76 2.02
N TRP A 442 1.72 25.55 1.95
CA TRP A 442 2.07 24.48 2.87
C TRP A 442 3.24 23.67 2.33
N ILE A 443 4.18 23.33 3.19
CA ILE A 443 5.31 22.47 2.87
C ILE A 443 5.28 21.27 3.81
N GLN A 444 5.29 20.08 3.23
CA GLN A 444 5.55 18.84 3.93
C GLN A 444 7.06 18.65 4.02
N PHE A 445 7.58 18.56 5.23
CA PHE A 445 8.95 18.20 5.48
C PHE A 445 9.04 16.74 5.91
N ASP A 446 9.39 15.89 4.96
CA ASP A 446 9.68 14.48 5.18
C ASP A 446 11.21 14.29 5.22
N ASP A 447 11.77 14.49 6.41
CA ASP A 447 13.22 14.55 6.64
C ASP A 447 13.93 15.50 5.64
N ASP A 448 14.64 14.94 4.66
CA ASP A 448 15.48 15.66 3.71
C ASP A 448 14.70 16.19 2.48
N ASN A 449 13.42 15.81 2.33
CA ASN A 449 12.62 16.16 1.15
C ASN A 449 11.49 17.14 1.51
N PRO A 450 11.69 18.46 1.32
CA PRO A 450 10.60 19.44 1.39
C PRO A 450 9.71 19.33 0.14
N ILE A 451 8.41 19.09 0.34
CA ILE A 451 7.43 18.88 -0.72
C ILE A 451 6.30 19.91 -0.57
N PRO A 452 6.05 20.76 -1.58
CA PRO A 452 4.92 21.69 -1.55
C PRO A 452 3.56 20.97 -1.59
N GLN A 453 2.64 21.42 -0.75
CA GLN A 453 1.31 20.84 -0.57
C GLN A 453 0.21 21.91 -0.67
N ARG A 454 -1.02 21.47 -0.94
CA ARG A 454 -2.20 22.35 -0.95
C ARG A 454 -2.84 22.38 0.42
N GLU A 455 -3.48 23.49 0.76
CA GLU A 455 -4.19 23.65 2.04
C GLU A 455 -5.32 22.61 2.23
N GLU A 456 -5.98 22.21 1.14
CA GLU A 456 -6.96 21.11 1.18
C GLU A 456 -6.33 19.85 1.79
N ASP A 457 -5.08 19.53 1.45
CA ASP A 457 -4.32 18.35 1.88
C ASP A 457 -3.98 18.38 3.37
N ILE A 458 -4.13 19.52 4.06
CA ILE A 458 -3.89 19.65 5.49
C ILE A 458 -5.14 19.36 6.31
N THR A 459 -6.32 19.88 5.92
CA THR A 459 -7.61 19.53 6.57
C THR A 459 -7.93 18.03 6.52
N LYS A 460 -7.25 17.39 5.60
CA LYS A 460 -7.32 16.03 5.15
C LYS A 460 -6.49 15.08 6.04
N LEU A 461 -5.39 15.60 6.59
CA LEU A 461 -4.62 15.02 7.70
C LEU A 461 -5.43 14.91 9.01
N SER A 462 -6.71 15.34 9.05
CA SER A 462 -7.68 14.97 10.11
C SER A 462 -7.83 13.46 10.32
N GLY A 463 -7.22 12.68 9.43
CA GLY A 463 -7.20 11.23 9.43
C GLY A 463 -8.38 10.75 8.60
N GLY A 464 -8.11 10.19 7.43
CA GLY A 464 -9.04 9.30 6.75
C GLY A 464 -10.24 9.87 6.00
N VAL A 465 -10.85 9.00 5.21
CA VAL A 465 -12.02 9.21 4.34
C VAL A 465 -13.34 8.90 5.06
N SER A 466 -14.42 9.48 4.56
CA SER A 466 -15.77 9.20 5.06
C SER A 466 -16.43 8.14 4.20
N VAL A 467 -16.84 7.03 4.77
CA VAL A 467 -17.47 5.92 4.07
C VAL A 467 -18.93 5.80 4.50
N LYS A 468 -19.85 5.97 3.55
CA LYS A 468 -21.29 5.82 3.76
C LYS A 468 -21.71 4.41 3.37
N TRP A 469 -22.28 3.66 4.31
CA TRP A 469 -22.84 2.34 4.08
C TRP A 469 -24.28 2.29 4.62
N GLN A 470 -25.24 1.92 3.77
CA GLN A 470 -26.68 2.01 4.05
C GLN A 470 -27.13 3.41 4.59
N LYS A 471 -27.61 3.48 5.83
CA LYS A 471 -28.01 4.72 6.53
C LYS A 471 -26.89 5.30 7.41
N GLU A 472 -25.80 4.56 7.62
CA GLU A 472 -24.71 4.93 8.52
C GLU A 472 -23.55 5.60 7.77
N LEU A 473 -22.85 6.50 8.46
CA LEU A 473 -21.74 7.28 7.92
C LEU A 473 -20.52 7.12 8.83
N TYR A 474 -19.56 6.32 8.37
CA TYR A 474 -18.29 6.07 9.05
C TYR A 474 -17.30 7.17 8.65
N LYS A 475 -17.04 8.12 9.54
CA LYS A 475 -16.13 9.23 9.28
C LYS A 475 -14.72 8.85 9.74
N GLY A 476 -13.73 9.01 8.86
CA GLY A 476 -12.33 9.03 9.24
C GLY A 476 -11.55 7.74 9.21
N VAL A 477 -11.77 6.97 8.16
CA VAL A 477 -11.05 5.74 7.88
C VAL A 477 -9.75 6.11 7.14
N GLU A 478 -8.59 6.04 7.80
CA GLU A 478 -7.29 6.39 7.20
C GLU A 478 -7.01 5.54 5.95
N ILE A 479 -6.84 6.20 4.78
CA ILE A 479 -6.31 5.54 3.59
C ILE A 479 -4.81 5.69 3.61
N ASP A 480 -4.11 4.59 3.82
CA ASP A 480 -2.67 4.54 3.55
C ASP A 480 -2.47 4.38 2.04
N THR A 481 -2.08 5.45 1.35
CA THR A 481 -1.82 5.42 -0.10
C THR A 481 -0.54 4.69 -0.47
N THR A 482 0.29 4.31 0.52
CA THR A 482 1.46 3.44 0.31
C THR A 482 1.10 1.96 0.34
N GLN A 483 -0.09 1.63 0.87
CA GLN A 483 -0.64 0.27 0.94
C GLN A 483 -1.69 0.05 -0.15
N PRO A 484 -1.94 -1.18 -0.60
CA PRO A 484 -2.97 -1.47 -1.59
C PRO A 484 -4.39 -1.14 -1.08
N PRO A 485 -5.32 -0.70 -1.95
CA PRO A 485 -6.75 -0.49 -1.62
C PRO A 485 -7.44 -1.63 -0.86
N TYR A 486 -6.95 -2.86 -0.98
CA TYR A 486 -7.38 -4.00 -0.17
C TYR A 486 -7.25 -3.77 1.35
N VAL A 487 -6.17 -3.13 1.81
CA VAL A 487 -5.95 -2.84 3.24
C VAL A 487 -7.02 -1.89 3.77
N PHE A 488 -7.44 -0.94 2.93
CA PHE A 488 -8.54 -0.04 3.25
C PHE A 488 -9.90 -0.76 3.31
N LYS A 489 -10.14 -1.78 2.45
CA LYS A 489 -11.33 -2.64 2.56
C LYS A 489 -11.32 -3.51 3.82
N CYS A 490 -10.16 -4.05 4.23
CA CYS A 490 -10.01 -4.74 5.51
C CYS A 490 -10.40 -3.85 6.69
N GLN A 491 -9.90 -2.61 6.73
CA GLN A 491 -10.27 -1.65 7.76
C GLN A 491 -11.78 -1.35 7.79
N LEU A 492 -12.42 -1.31 6.62
CA LEU A 492 -13.87 -1.16 6.54
C LEU A 492 -14.63 -2.41 6.97
N CYS A 493 -14.04 -3.60 6.86
CA CYS A 493 -14.65 -4.83 7.36
C CYS A 493 -14.72 -4.80 8.88
N ASP A 494 -13.65 -4.36 9.54
CA ASP A 494 -13.60 -4.21 10.99
C ASP A 494 -14.66 -3.21 11.51
N LEU A 495 -15.03 -2.21 10.69
CA LEU A 495 -16.00 -1.17 11.05
C LEU A 495 -17.44 -1.51 10.69
N THR A 496 -17.67 -2.20 9.57
CA THR A 496 -19.02 -2.43 9.00
C THR A 496 -19.48 -3.88 9.11
N GLY A 497 -18.60 -4.81 9.48
CA GLY A 497 -18.89 -6.25 9.49
C GLY A 497 -19.07 -6.86 8.09
N VAL A 498 -18.79 -6.10 7.03
CA VAL A 498 -18.87 -6.57 5.65
C VAL A 498 -17.50 -7.08 5.20
N PRO A 499 -17.33 -8.36 4.86
CA PRO A 499 -16.06 -8.91 4.39
C PRO A 499 -15.50 -8.13 3.20
N PRO A 500 -14.16 -7.89 3.11
CA PRO A 500 -13.53 -7.10 2.04
C PRO A 500 -13.94 -7.52 0.62
N GLU A 501 -14.19 -8.81 0.39
CA GLU A 501 -14.59 -9.35 -0.91
C GLU A 501 -16.01 -8.95 -1.32
N ARG A 502 -16.86 -8.61 -0.33
CA ARG A 502 -18.25 -8.17 -0.53
C ARG A 502 -18.41 -6.66 -0.50
N GLN A 503 -17.32 -5.91 -0.29
CA GLN A 503 -17.35 -4.45 -0.26
C GLN A 503 -17.20 -3.88 -1.67
N THR A 504 -18.24 -3.23 -2.16
CA THR A 504 -18.17 -2.39 -3.36
C THR A 504 -18.07 -0.93 -2.96
N ILE A 505 -16.88 -0.33 -3.12
CA ILE A 505 -16.62 1.07 -2.76
C ILE A 505 -16.62 1.91 -4.04
N MET A 506 -17.51 2.89 -4.13
CA MET A 506 -17.65 3.79 -5.26
C MET A 506 -16.98 5.14 -5.00
N LEU A 507 -16.17 5.57 -5.98
CA LEU A 507 -15.39 6.80 -6.05
C LEU A 507 -15.77 7.58 -7.32
N LYS A 508 -16.59 8.63 -7.19
CA LYS A 508 -17.02 9.52 -8.32
C LYS A 508 -17.34 8.76 -9.63
N GLY A 509 -18.11 7.68 -9.54
CA GLY A 509 -18.53 6.88 -10.71
C GLY A 509 -17.58 5.75 -11.13
N ALA A 510 -16.47 5.55 -10.42
CA ALA A 510 -15.56 4.41 -10.57
C ALA A 510 -15.61 3.50 -9.33
N ILE A 511 -15.37 2.20 -9.52
CA ILE A 511 -15.32 1.21 -8.44
C ILE A 511 -13.86 1.04 -8.00
N LEU A 512 -13.60 1.11 -6.69
CA LEU A 512 -12.30 0.85 -6.10
C LEU A 512 -11.99 -0.66 -6.21
N LYS A 513 -11.10 -1.02 -7.15
CA LYS A 513 -10.54 -2.37 -7.27
C LYS A 513 -9.34 -2.52 -6.33
N ASP A 514 -9.04 -3.74 -5.91
CA ASP A 514 -8.01 -4.03 -4.90
C ASP A 514 -6.59 -3.63 -5.31
N ASP A 515 -6.33 -3.55 -6.62
CA ASP A 515 -5.06 -3.15 -7.25
C ASP A 515 -5.05 -1.72 -7.82
N SER A 516 -6.05 -0.90 -7.47
CA SER A 516 -6.15 0.43 -8.09
C SER A 516 -5.03 1.36 -7.61
N ASP A 517 -4.30 1.97 -8.54
CA ASP A 517 -3.32 3.01 -8.22
C ASP A 517 -4.01 4.23 -7.60
N TRP A 518 -3.68 4.53 -6.34
CA TRP A 518 -4.17 5.73 -5.63
C TRP A 518 -3.90 7.03 -6.41
N SER A 519 -2.76 7.09 -7.11
CA SER A 519 -2.32 8.22 -7.94
C SER A 519 -3.23 8.51 -9.14
N LYS A 520 -3.92 7.48 -9.67
CA LYS A 520 -4.87 7.62 -10.80
C LYS A 520 -6.30 7.88 -10.33
N LEU A 521 -6.63 7.44 -9.12
CA LEU A 521 -7.96 7.59 -8.52
C LEU A 521 -8.22 8.98 -7.93
N GLY A 522 -7.18 9.76 -7.68
CA GLY A 522 -7.30 11.14 -7.19
C GLY A 522 -8.09 11.22 -5.87
N VAL A 523 -7.87 10.26 -4.97
CA VAL A 523 -8.56 10.20 -3.68
C VAL A 523 -8.13 11.39 -2.85
N LYS A 524 -9.08 12.28 -2.59
CA LYS A 524 -8.89 13.41 -1.69
C LYS A 524 -9.24 12.91 -0.29
N GLU A 525 -8.39 13.11 0.71
CA GLU A 525 -8.79 12.91 2.12
C GLU A 525 -10.08 13.73 2.39
N GLY A 526 -10.92 13.30 3.33
CA GLY A 526 -12.25 13.90 3.54
C GLY A 526 -13.30 13.60 2.45
N GLN A 527 -12.95 12.91 1.36
CA GLN A 527 -13.90 12.50 0.32
C GLN A 527 -14.94 11.49 0.85
N LYS A 528 -16.21 11.69 0.48
CA LYS A 528 -17.29 10.75 0.76
C LYS A 528 -17.26 9.60 -0.24
N LEU A 529 -17.06 8.40 0.27
CA LEU A 529 -17.06 7.13 -0.43
C LEU A 529 -18.40 6.42 -0.15
N MET A 530 -19.00 5.82 -1.17
CA MET A 530 -20.21 5.02 -0.97
C MET A 530 -19.82 3.54 -0.99
N MET A 531 -20.16 2.84 0.08
CA MET A 531 -19.89 1.42 0.23
C MET A 531 -21.21 0.64 0.17
N MET A 532 -21.20 -0.48 -0.57
CA MET A 532 -22.30 -1.43 -0.66
C MET A 532 -21.79 -2.83 -0.33
N GLY A 533 -22.61 -3.63 0.38
CA GLY A 533 -22.32 -5.00 0.79
C GLY A 533 -23.25 -5.44 1.91
N THR A 534 -23.46 -6.74 2.07
CA THR A 534 -24.24 -7.35 3.16
C THR A 534 -23.31 -7.80 4.28
N ALA A 535 -23.54 -7.30 5.50
CA ALA A 535 -22.84 -7.76 6.69
C ALA A 535 -23.30 -9.17 7.06
N ASP A 536 -22.40 -9.98 7.62
CA ASP A 536 -22.78 -11.28 8.17
C ASP A 536 -23.60 -11.08 9.47
N GLU A 537 -24.52 -12.02 9.76
CA GLU A 537 -25.36 -11.94 10.95
C GLU A 537 -24.51 -11.93 12.22
N ILE A 538 -24.77 -10.95 13.10
CA ILE A 538 -24.03 -10.72 14.34
C ILE A 538 -24.18 -11.94 15.25
N VAL A 539 -23.13 -12.74 15.37
CA VAL A 539 -22.99 -13.72 16.45
C VAL A 539 -22.75 -12.93 17.74
N ASN A 540 -23.59 -13.14 18.75
CA ASN A 540 -23.45 -12.50 20.06
C ASN A 540 -22.07 -12.80 20.68
N ALA A 541 -21.59 -11.85 21.51
CA ALA A 541 -20.31 -11.95 22.20
C ALA A 541 -20.15 -13.30 22.93
N PRO A 542 -18.98 -13.97 22.82
CA PRO A 542 -18.74 -15.21 23.55
C PRO A 542 -18.63 -14.93 25.05
N GLU A 543 -19.30 -15.75 25.87
CA GLU A 543 -19.32 -15.65 27.34
C GLU A 543 -17.99 -16.03 28.03
N LYS A 544 -16.89 -16.17 27.28
CA LYS A 544 -15.60 -16.62 27.82
C LYS A 544 -14.47 -15.68 27.41
N ASP A 545 -13.65 -15.35 28.40
CA ASP A 545 -12.45 -14.54 28.25
C ASP A 545 -11.52 -15.11 27.15
N PRO A 546 -10.80 -14.24 26.41
CA PRO A 546 -9.88 -14.69 25.38
C PRO A 546 -8.70 -15.45 26.01
N VAL A 547 -8.65 -16.76 25.75
CA VAL A 547 -7.49 -17.61 26.07
C VAL A 547 -6.40 -17.32 25.05
N PHE A 548 -5.20 -16.96 25.52
CA PHE A 548 -4.05 -16.75 24.65
C PHE A 548 -3.59 -18.09 24.07
N MET A 549 -3.11 -18.08 22.82
CA MET A 549 -2.71 -19.31 22.13
C MET A 549 -1.58 -20.02 22.88
N GLU A 550 -0.71 -19.30 23.60
CA GLU A 550 0.36 -19.91 24.41
C GLU A 550 -0.15 -20.69 25.63
N ASP A 551 -1.39 -20.44 26.07
CA ASP A 551 -2.03 -21.10 27.21
C ASP A 551 -2.85 -22.35 26.80
N LEU A 552 -3.01 -22.59 25.50
CA LEU A 552 -3.67 -23.79 24.95
C LEU A 552 -2.68 -24.96 24.93
N PRO A 553 -3.13 -26.22 25.11
CA PRO A 553 -2.31 -27.41 24.87
C PRO A 553 -1.68 -27.36 23.45
N GLU A 554 -0.45 -27.87 23.27
CA GLU A 554 0.27 -27.80 21.97
C GLU A 554 -0.57 -28.29 20.78
N GLU A 555 -1.45 -29.28 20.99
CA GLU A 555 -2.38 -29.81 19.98
C GLU A 555 -3.46 -28.79 19.53
N GLU A 556 -3.92 -27.93 20.44
CA GLU A 556 -4.91 -26.88 20.16
C GLU A 556 -4.27 -25.61 19.57
N GLN A 557 -2.97 -25.39 19.83
CA GLN A 557 -2.19 -24.31 19.22
C GLN A 557 -2.08 -24.50 17.71
N VAL A 558 -1.80 -25.72 17.24
CA VAL A 558 -1.70 -26.02 15.80
C VAL A 558 -3.01 -25.72 15.06
N VAL A 559 -4.15 -26.09 15.66
CA VAL A 559 -5.48 -25.83 15.10
C VAL A 559 -5.76 -24.32 15.02
N ALA A 560 -5.32 -23.56 16.02
CA ALA A 560 -5.48 -22.11 16.06
C ALA A 560 -4.56 -21.36 15.07
N VAL A 561 -3.36 -21.88 14.80
CA VAL A 561 -2.40 -21.35 13.81
C VAL A 561 -2.88 -21.59 12.36
N GLY A 562 -3.59 -22.70 12.13
CA GLY A 562 -4.23 -22.98 10.84
C GLY A 562 -3.25 -23.31 9.70
N HIS A 563 -2.02 -23.71 10.03
CA HIS A 563 -0.98 -24.21 9.11
C HIS A 563 0.08 -25.06 9.82
N SER A 564 0.80 -25.89 9.07
CA SER A 564 1.88 -26.75 9.60
C SER A 564 3.18 -25.99 9.93
N ALA A 565 4.09 -26.62 10.68
CA ALA A 565 5.40 -26.06 11.03
C ALA A 565 6.34 -25.84 9.83
N GLY A 566 7.34 -24.97 10.03
CA GLY A 566 8.48 -24.79 9.12
C GLY A 566 9.52 -25.90 9.24
N LEU A 567 10.54 -25.89 8.38
CA LEU A 567 11.65 -26.85 8.40
C LEU A 567 12.98 -26.12 8.60
N VAL A 568 13.76 -26.56 9.59
CA VAL A 568 15.09 -26.02 9.87
C VAL A 568 16.02 -26.27 8.69
N ASN A 569 16.78 -25.23 8.29
CA ASN A 569 17.77 -25.38 7.22
C ASN A 569 19.06 -25.97 7.79
N LEU A 570 19.43 -27.18 7.37
CA LEU A 570 20.62 -27.90 7.84
C LEU A 570 21.89 -27.53 7.05
N GLY A 571 21.89 -26.36 6.41
CA GLY A 571 22.93 -25.90 5.51
C GLY A 571 22.70 -26.38 4.09
N HIS A 572 22.26 -25.48 3.21
CA HIS A 572 22.02 -25.76 1.79
C HIS A 572 20.93 -26.83 1.52
N THR A 573 20.05 -27.11 2.48
CA THR A 573 18.95 -28.09 2.35
C THR A 573 17.60 -27.50 1.93
N CYS A 574 17.54 -26.21 1.58
CA CYS A 574 16.29 -25.53 1.20
C CYS A 574 15.55 -26.20 0.01
N TYR A 575 16.26 -26.87 -0.92
CA TYR A 575 15.65 -27.64 -2.01
C TYR A 575 14.83 -28.82 -1.48
N MET A 576 15.31 -29.48 -0.42
CA MET A 576 14.65 -30.61 0.23
C MET A 576 13.46 -30.13 1.06
N ASN A 577 13.66 -29.06 1.85
CA ASN A 577 12.63 -28.48 2.70
C ASN A 577 11.40 -28.05 1.88
N SER A 578 11.64 -27.32 0.79
CA SER A 578 10.57 -26.87 -0.11
C SER A 578 9.84 -28.02 -0.82
N THR A 579 10.56 -29.05 -1.26
CA THR A 579 9.96 -30.27 -1.83
C THR A 579 9.07 -30.99 -0.82
N LEU A 580 9.55 -31.19 0.41
CA LEU A 580 8.80 -31.86 1.47
C LEU A 580 7.53 -31.11 1.85
N GLN A 581 7.58 -29.79 1.98
CA GLN A 581 6.40 -28.97 2.29
C GLN A 581 5.36 -28.96 1.17
N CYS A 582 5.80 -28.96 -0.09
CA CYS A 582 4.88 -29.11 -1.22
C CYS A 582 4.21 -30.50 -1.23
N LEU A 583 4.94 -31.58 -0.95
CA LEU A 583 4.37 -32.93 -0.86
C LEU A 583 3.46 -33.11 0.37
N HIS A 584 3.78 -32.46 1.49
CA HIS A 584 2.99 -32.46 2.72
C HIS A 584 1.58 -31.87 2.51
N SER A 585 1.43 -30.94 1.57
CA SER A 585 0.12 -30.37 1.19
C SER A 585 -0.88 -31.37 0.60
N VAL A 586 -0.44 -32.58 0.25
CA VAL A 586 -1.26 -33.62 -0.36
C VAL A 586 -1.87 -34.52 0.72
N SER A 587 -3.11 -34.20 1.12
CA SER A 587 -3.87 -34.91 2.15
C SER A 587 -3.91 -36.43 1.97
N GLU A 588 -4.19 -36.90 0.77
CA GLU A 588 -4.34 -38.31 0.41
C GLU A 588 -3.00 -39.06 0.50
N LEU A 589 -1.90 -38.37 0.21
CA LEU A 589 -0.55 -38.91 0.39
C LEU A 589 -0.21 -39.04 1.88
N LYS A 590 -0.59 -38.04 2.71
CA LYS A 590 -0.42 -38.12 4.16
C LYS A 590 -1.19 -39.30 4.75
N SER A 591 -2.45 -39.49 4.36
CA SER A 591 -3.26 -40.64 4.79
C SER A 591 -2.60 -41.97 4.41
N ALA A 592 -2.13 -42.10 3.17
CA ALA A 592 -1.43 -43.31 2.72
C ALA A 592 -0.13 -43.58 3.51
N LEU A 593 0.61 -42.53 3.87
CA LEU A 593 1.81 -42.65 4.71
C LEU A 593 1.48 -43.06 6.14
N ILE A 594 0.41 -42.55 6.74
CA ILE A 594 -0.03 -42.89 8.10
C ILE A 594 -0.45 -44.37 8.19
N GLU A 595 -1.13 -44.88 7.16
CA GLU A 595 -1.57 -46.28 7.09
C GLU A 595 -0.40 -47.27 6.89
N TYR A 596 0.76 -46.78 6.41
CA TYR A 596 1.94 -47.61 6.19
C TYR A 596 2.57 -48.10 7.53
N ARG A 597 2.36 -49.39 7.82
CA ARG A 597 2.84 -50.04 9.06
C ARG A 597 4.32 -50.46 9.00
N GLN A 598 5.06 -50.19 10.07
CA GLN A 598 6.48 -50.59 10.24
C GLN A 598 6.71 -52.11 10.21
N SER A 599 5.69 -52.93 10.49
CA SER A 599 5.77 -54.39 10.46
C SER A 599 5.53 -55.00 9.06
N GLY A 600 5.13 -54.20 8.08
CA GLY A 600 4.87 -54.62 6.70
C GLY A 600 6.13 -54.73 5.86
N LYS A 601 7.16 -55.47 6.31
CA LYS A 601 8.24 -55.89 5.42
C LYS A 601 7.61 -56.82 4.37
N SER A 602 7.28 -56.30 3.19
CA SER A 602 7.14 -57.16 2.02
C SER A 602 8.53 -57.74 1.74
N ASN A 603 8.63 -59.05 1.53
CA ASN A 603 9.92 -59.73 1.32
C ASN A 603 10.74 -59.21 0.11
N ASP A 604 10.16 -58.35 -0.73
CA ASP A 604 10.78 -57.82 -1.96
C ASP A 604 11.15 -56.32 -1.90
N LEU A 605 10.93 -55.62 -0.78
CA LEU A 605 11.22 -54.19 -0.65
C LEU A 605 12.63 -53.94 -0.11
N ASP A 606 13.38 -53.06 -0.78
CA ASP A 606 14.69 -52.60 -0.34
C ASP A 606 14.60 -51.90 1.04
N GLU A 607 15.44 -52.32 1.99
CA GLU A 607 15.45 -51.82 3.37
C GLU A 607 15.64 -50.31 3.43
N SER A 608 16.45 -49.74 2.53
CA SER A 608 16.69 -48.30 2.47
C SER A 608 15.45 -47.52 2.04
N SER A 609 14.65 -48.10 1.13
CA SER A 609 13.38 -47.54 0.64
C SER A 609 12.29 -47.55 1.72
N HIS A 610 12.22 -48.64 2.49
CA HIS A 610 11.33 -48.74 3.65
C HIS A 610 11.68 -47.68 4.70
N LEU A 611 12.96 -47.57 5.07
CA LEU A 611 13.41 -46.61 6.09
C LEU A 611 13.16 -45.15 5.67
N LEU A 612 13.41 -44.79 4.41
CA LEU A 612 13.14 -43.44 3.91
C LEU A 612 11.64 -43.13 3.90
N THR A 613 10.79 -44.10 3.57
CA THR A 613 9.32 -43.96 3.63
C THR A 613 8.83 -43.75 5.06
N VAL A 614 9.34 -44.53 6.02
CA VAL A 614 9.03 -44.37 7.45
C VAL A 614 9.48 -43.00 7.95
N ALA A 615 10.69 -42.56 7.59
CA ALA A 615 11.18 -41.23 7.97
C ALA A 615 10.36 -40.09 7.36
N THR A 616 9.85 -40.25 6.14
CA THR A 616 8.95 -39.28 5.50
C THR A 616 7.64 -39.19 6.26
N ARG A 617 7.04 -40.34 6.61
CA ARG A 617 5.82 -40.41 7.43
C ARG A 617 6.02 -39.74 8.79
N ASP A 618 7.07 -40.11 9.51
CA ASP A 618 7.32 -39.61 10.86
C ASP A 618 7.55 -38.10 10.85
N LEU A 619 8.28 -37.58 9.86
CA LEU A 619 8.47 -36.14 9.66
C LEU A 619 7.15 -35.42 9.37
N PHE A 620 6.26 -35.98 8.55
CA PHE A 620 4.96 -35.37 8.25
C PHE A 620 4.05 -35.33 9.49
N ILE A 621 4.09 -36.38 10.32
CA ILE A 621 3.38 -36.41 11.61
C ILE A 621 3.95 -35.34 12.54
N GLU A 622 5.28 -35.17 12.58
CA GLU A 622 5.93 -34.17 13.41
C GLU A 622 5.60 -32.73 12.96
N LEU A 623 5.49 -32.50 11.64
CA LEU A 623 5.07 -31.21 11.07
C LEU A 623 3.61 -30.85 11.38
N ASP A 624 2.73 -31.85 11.48
CA ASP A 624 1.31 -31.66 11.81
C ASP A 624 1.07 -31.48 13.32
N LYS A 625 2.03 -31.83 14.18
CA LYS A 625 1.90 -31.74 15.65
C LYS A 625 2.59 -30.54 16.27
N ASN A 626 3.59 -29.98 15.59
CA ASN A 626 4.40 -28.90 16.13
C ASN A 626 4.03 -27.56 15.49
N VAL A 627 4.11 -26.49 16.28
CA VAL A 627 4.06 -25.10 15.78
C VAL A 627 5.48 -24.60 15.45
N LYS A 628 6.49 -25.09 16.17
CA LYS A 628 7.89 -24.69 16.00
C LYS A 628 8.55 -25.39 14.80
N PRO A 629 9.54 -24.77 14.14
CA PRO A 629 10.26 -25.38 13.03
C PRO A 629 10.89 -26.72 13.40
N VAL A 630 10.68 -27.73 12.56
CA VAL A 630 11.16 -29.11 12.76
C VAL A 630 12.47 -29.33 11.99
N ALA A 631 13.44 -30.01 12.59
CA ALA A 631 14.70 -30.34 11.93
C ALA A 631 14.64 -31.71 11.24
N PRO A 632 14.69 -31.80 9.90
CA PRO A 632 14.52 -33.07 9.18
C PRO A 632 15.78 -33.95 9.16
N MET A 633 16.49 -34.07 10.30
CA MET A 633 17.80 -34.75 10.37
C MET A 633 17.73 -36.22 9.97
N GLN A 634 16.74 -36.97 10.49
CA GLN A 634 16.61 -38.41 10.22
C GLN A 634 16.29 -38.68 8.74
N PHE A 635 15.34 -37.92 8.18
CA PHE A 635 15.00 -37.98 6.76
C PHE A 635 16.22 -37.66 5.89
N TRP A 636 16.91 -36.57 6.20
CA TRP A 636 18.07 -36.11 5.43
C TRP A 636 19.23 -37.12 5.45
N MET A 637 19.53 -37.74 6.59
CA MET A 637 20.55 -38.78 6.71
C MET A 637 20.21 -40.01 5.85
N LEU A 638 18.95 -40.45 5.86
CA LEU A 638 18.50 -41.61 5.08
C LEU A 638 18.44 -41.30 3.58
N LEU A 639 18.03 -40.09 3.20
CA LEU A 639 18.03 -39.63 1.81
C LEU A 639 19.44 -39.72 1.22
N ARG A 640 20.44 -39.18 1.92
CA ARG A 640 21.86 -39.22 1.50
C ARG A 640 22.45 -40.63 1.48
N LYS A 641 21.97 -41.50 2.36
CA LYS A 641 22.40 -42.92 2.40
C LYS A 641 21.90 -43.67 1.16
N LYS A 642 20.65 -43.43 0.75
CA LYS A 642 20.05 -44.09 -0.41
C LYS A 642 20.50 -43.47 -1.74
N TYR A 643 20.65 -42.15 -1.75
CA TYR A 643 20.97 -41.34 -2.92
C TYR A 643 22.21 -40.49 -2.64
N PRO A 644 23.42 -41.05 -2.89
CA PRO A 644 24.69 -40.39 -2.54
C PRO A 644 24.90 -39.01 -3.17
N GLN A 645 24.22 -38.70 -4.29
CA GLN A 645 24.31 -37.39 -4.94
C GLN A 645 23.89 -36.24 -4.00
N PHE A 646 22.96 -36.47 -3.07
CA PHE A 646 22.56 -35.45 -2.08
C PHE A 646 23.59 -35.26 -0.95
N GLY A 647 24.67 -36.05 -0.94
CA GLY A 647 25.77 -35.95 0.01
C GLY A 647 27.05 -35.36 -0.56
N GLU A 648 27.06 -34.88 -1.81
CA GLU A 648 28.24 -34.29 -2.45
C GLU A 648 28.72 -33.01 -1.76
N LEU A 649 30.04 -32.88 -1.64
CA LEU A 649 30.71 -31.74 -1.00
C LEU A 649 31.39 -30.87 -2.05
N HIS A 650 31.15 -29.56 -1.98
CA HIS A 650 31.89 -28.55 -2.74
C HIS A 650 32.70 -27.67 -1.78
N LYS A 651 34.03 -27.70 -1.91
CA LYS A 651 34.98 -26.94 -1.04
C LYS A 651 34.77 -27.18 0.47
N GLY A 652 34.44 -28.41 0.85
CA GLY A 652 34.25 -28.80 2.25
C GLY A 652 32.86 -28.47 2.84
N SER A 653 31.97 -27.83 2.08
CA SER A 653 30.55 -27.62 2.44
C SER A 653 29.64 -28.48 1.57
N LEU A 654 28.44 -28.79 2.06
CA LEU A 654 27.43 -29.54 1.31
C LEU A 654 26.92 -28.71 0.13
N MET A 655 26.80 -29.35 -1.03
CA MET A 655 26.30 -28.69 -2.24
C MET A 655 24.77 -28.65 -2.23
N GLN A 656 24.18 -27.54 -2.71
CA GLN A 656 22.74 -27.51 -3.02
C GLN A 656 22.46 -28.39 -4.24
N GLN A 657 21.41 -29.20 -4.16
CA GLN A 657 20.98 -30.06 -5.27
C GLN A 657 19.70 -29.55 -5.91
N ASP A 658 19.29 -30.21 -7.00
CA ASP A 658 18.08 -29.89 -7.73
C ASP A 658 16.83 -30.35 -6.97
N ALA A 659 15.87 -29.42 -6.78
CA ALA A 659 14.62 -29.74 -6.10
C ALA A 659 13.76 -30.73 -6.88
N GLU A 660 13.84 -30.74 -8.22
CA GLU A 660 13.10 -31.70 -9.03
C GLU A 660 13.69 -33.10 -8.95
N GLU A 661 15.01 -33.23 -8.90
CA GLU A 661 15.63 -34.53 -8.66
C GLU A 661 15.22 -35.08 -7.28
N CYS A 662 15.24 -34.22 -6.26
CA CYS A 662 14.75 -34.59 -4.92
C CYS A 662 13.27 -35.02 -4.94
N TRP A 663 12.41 -34.27 -5.64
CA TRP A 663 11.00 -34.57 -5.82
C TRP A 663 10.77 -35.96 -6.45
N THR A 664 11.42 -36.22 -7.58
CA THR A 664 11.28 -37.47 -8.34
C THR A 664 11.79 -38.66 -7.53
N GLN A 665 12.93 -38.55 -6.86
CA GLN A 665 13.48 -39.64 -6.04
C GLN A 665 12.62 -39.99 -4.81
N ILE A 666 11.98 -38.98 -4.19
CA ILE A 666 11.02 -39.21 -3.11
C ILE A 666 9.79 -39.93 -3.67
N LEU A 667 9.17 -39.45 -4.75
CA LEU A 667 8.00 -40.09 -5.35
C LEU A 667 8.29 -41.52 -5.81
N ASP A 668 9.46 -41.78 -6.42
CA ASP A 668 9.86 -43.12 -6.83
C ASP A 668 9.98 -44.07 -5.61
N THR A 669 10.61 -43.60 -4.52
CA THR A 669 10.71 -44.38 -3.28
C THR A 669 9.34 -44.68 -2.67
N LEU A 670 8.46 -43.68 -2.63
CA LEU A 670 7.10 -43.83 -2.11
C LEU A 670 6.25 -44.74 -3.01
N SER A 671 6.42 -44.68 -4.33
CA SER A 671 5.68 -45.53 -5.29
C SER A 671 6.03 -47.02 -5.14
N GLN A 672 7.29 -47.31 -4.79
CA GLN A 672 7.73 -48.68 -4.52
C GLN A 672 7.17 -49.19 -3.20
N SER A 673 7.09 -48.34 -2.18
CA SER A 673 6.73 -48.72 -0.80
C SER A 673 5.21 -48.74 -0.56
N LEU A 674 4.45 -47.80 -1.12
CA LEU A 674 3.00 -47.62 -0.93
C LEU A 674 2.15 -48.43 -1.95
N ARG A 675 2.51 -49.71 -2.16
CA ARG A 675 1.71 -50.64 -2.98
C ARG A 675 0.53 -51.18 -2.16
N SER A 676 -0.70 -50.91 -2.60
CA SER A 676 -1.92 -51.32 -1.87
C SER A 676 -2.08 -52.84 -1.79
N PRO A 677 -2.37 -53.43 -0.60
CA PRO A 677 -2.60 -54.88 -0.45
C PRO A 677 -4.03 -55.36 -0.75
N SER A 678 -5.00 -54.48 -1.04
CA SER A 678 -6.43 -54.86 -1.06
C SER A 678 -7.25 -54.23 -2.18
N SER A 679 -7.18 -54.85 -3.37
CA SER A 679 -8.27 -55.04 -4.34
C SER A 679 -7.67 -55.52 -5.67
N SER A 680 -8.45 -56.18 -6.51
CA SER A 680 -8.02 -56.89 -7.74
C SER A 680 -7.52 -55.98 -8.89
N VAL A 681 -7.09 -54.75 -8.60
CA VAL A 681 -6.35 -53.88 -9.51
C VAL A 681 -5.19 -53.27 -8.73
N ASN A 682 -4.00 -53.79 -8.99
CA ASN A 682 -2.78 -53.52 -8.24
C ASN A 682 -2.18 -52.14 -8.63
N ILE A 683 -2.81 -51.05 -8.21
CA ILE A 683 -2.31 -49.68 -8.48
C ILE A 683 -1.73 -49.11 -7.19
N ALA A 684 -0.44 -48.75 -7.23
CA ALA A 684 0.23 -48.07 -6.13
C ALA A 684 -0.41 -46.69 -5.89
N ALA A 685 -0.66 -46.33 -4.62
CA ALA A 685 -1.34 -45.08 -4.26
C ALA A 685 -0.68 -43.85 -4.92
N VAL A 686 0.64 -43.83 -5.03
CA VAL A 686 1.40 -42.75 -5.68
C VAL A 686 1.11 -42.67 -7.19
N LYS A 687 0.97 -43.81 -7.88
CA LYS A 687 0.62 -43.83 -9.31
C LYS A 687 -0.79 -43.30 -9.54
N GLN A 688 -1.73 -43.58 -8.65
CA GLN A 688 -3.08 -43.01 -8.72
C GLN A 688 -3.10 -41.50 -8.45
N LEU A 689 -2.28 -41.04 -7.49
CA LEU A 689 -2.24 -39.63 -7.10
C LEU A 689 -1.51 -38.76 -8.12
N PHE A 690 -0.36 -39.18 -8.65
CA PHE A 690 0.53 -38.35 -9.47
C PHE A 690 0.82 -38.92 -10.88
N GLY A 691 0.40 -40.15 -11.18
CA GLY A 691 0.70 -40.80 -12.45
C GLY A 691 -0.08 -40.22 -13.62
N ILE A 692 0.64 -39.85 -14.68
CA ILE A 692 0.11 -39.33 -15.93
C ILE A 692 0.42 -40.37 -17.01
N ASP A 693 -0.61 -40.86 -17.69
CA ASP A 693 -0.41 -41.76 -18.82
C ASP A 693 -0.41 -40.96 -20.12
N LEU A 694 0.63 -41.12 -20.92
CA LEU A 694 0.83 -40.47 -22.21
C LEU A 694 0.74 -41.51 -23.33
N VAL A 695 0.02 -41.17 -24.40
CA VAL A 695 0.01 -41.90 -25.66
C VAL A 695 0.76 -41.06 -26.68
N SER A 696 1.81 -41.62 -27.24
CA SER A 696 2.73 -40.93 -28.14
C SER A 696 2.67 -41.54 -29.53
N ARG A 697 2.46 -40.69 -30.55
CA ARG A 697 2.63 -41.07 -31.95
C ARG A 697 4.03 -40.67 -32.39
N VAL A 698 4.82 -41.65 -32.80
CA VAL A 698 6.17 -41.45 -33.31
C VAL A 698 6.11 -41.64 -34.82
N HIS A 699 6.47 -40.61 -35.58
CA HIS A 699 6.53 -40.70 -37.04
C HIS A 699 7.92 -40.31 -37.55
N CYS A 700 8.44 -41.09 -38.48
CA CYS A 700 9.68 -40.74 -39.17
C CYS A 700 9.39 -39.85 -40.36
N ALA A 701 9.94 -38.63 -40.38
CA ALA A 701 9.76 -37.72 -41.51
C ALA A 701 10.41 -38.22 -42.81
N GLU A 702 11.42 -39.10 -42.70
CA GLU A 702 12.17 -39.65 -43.84
C GLU A 702 11.60 -40.97 -44.38
N SER A 703 11.17 -41.90 -43.51
CA SER A 703 10.67 -43.23 -43.93
C SER A 703 9.14 -43.35 -43.99
N GLY A 704 8.40 -42.42 -43.38
CA GLY A 704 6.95 -42.50 -43.26
C GLY A 704 6.43 -43.58 -42.30
N GLU A 705 7.32 -44.20 -41.51
CA GLU A 705 6.95 -45.17 -40.48
C GLU A 705 6.23 -44.49 -39.32
N GLU A 706 5.08 -45.02 -38.91
CA GLU A 706 4.32 -44.58 -37.73
C GLU A 706 4.26 -45.68 -36.68
N SER A 707 4.55 -45.34 -35.43
CA SER A 707 4.35 -46.22 -34.27
C SER A 707 3.65 -45.49 -33.13
N SER A 708 2.95 -46.26 -32.29
CA SER A 708 2.29 -45.75 -31.08
C SER A 708 2.96 -46.32 -29.83
N GLU A 709 3.36 -45.46 -28.91
CA GLU A 709 4.00 -45.84 -27.65
C GLU A 709 3.21 -45.27 -26.46
N THR A 710 3.03 -46.06 -25.41
CA THR A 710 2.40 -45.62 -24.15
C THR A 710 3.45 -45.53 -23.06
N GLU A 711 3.51 -44.40 -22.36
CA GLU A 711 4.42 -44.19 -21.22
C GLU A 711 3.68 -43.58 -20.03
N SER A 712 4.08 -43.92 -18.81
CA SER A 712 3.57 -43.28 -17.59
C SER A 712 4.67 -42.40 -16.98
N VAL A 713 4.34 -41.16 -16.63
CA VAL A 713 5.26 -40.19 -16.01
C VAL A 713 4.63 -39.56 -14.76
N TYR A 714 5.43 -39.01 -13.86
CA TYR A 714 4.94 -38.33 -12.64
C TYR A 714 4.94 -36.80 -12.72
N SER A 715 5.54 -36.24 -13.77
CA SER A 715 5.59 -34.80 -14.01
C SER A 715 5.49 -34.46 -15.50
N LEU A 716 4.76 -33.40 -15.83
CA LEU A 716 4.77 -32.81 -17.17
C LEU A 716 5.88 -31.77 -17.27
N LYS A 717 6.66 -31.82 -18.35
CA LYS A 717 7.74 -30.88 -18.60
C LYS A 717 7.25 -29.69 -19.41
N CYS A 718 7.39 -28.50 -18.85
CA CYS A 718 7.16 -27.23 -19.55
C CYS A 718 8.50 -26.77 -20.14
N HIS A 719 8.64 -26.88 -21.46
CA HIS A 719 9.82 -26.41 -22.18
C HIS A 719 9.70 -24.90 -22.48
N ILE A 720 10.70 -24.14 -22.05
CA ILE A 720 10.71 -22.67 -22.15
C ILE A 720 11.63 -22.24 -23.29
N SER A 721 11.05 -21.95 -24.44
CA SER A 721 11.77 -21.40 -25.60
C SER A 721 11.68 -19.87 -25.64
N HIS A 722 12.08 -19.24 -26.75
CA HIS A 722 11.92 -17.78 -26.94
C HIS A 722 10.47 -17.38 -27.24
N GLU A 723 9.64 -18.34 -27.64
CA GLU A 723 8.27 -18.10 -28.12
C GLU A 723 7.21 -18.37 -27.04
N VAL A 724 7.61 -18.93 -25.90
CA VAL A 724 6.71 -19.34 -24.82
C VAL A 724 6.60 -18.23 -23.79
N ASN A 725 5.41 -17.63 -23.67
CA ASN A 725 5.08 -16.68 -22.61
C ASN A 725 4.07 -17.27 -21.60
N HIS A 726 3.34 -18.31 -21.98
CA HIS A 726 2.33 -18.95 -21.14
C HIS A 726 2.61 -20.44 -20.93
N LEU A 727 2.28 -20.94 -19.75
CA LEU A 727 2.47 -22.34 -19.36
C LEU A 727 1.88 -23.33 -20.37
N HIS A 728 0.69 -23.03 -20.88
CA HIS A 728 -0.02 -23.90 -21.82
C HIS A 728 0.76 -24.11 -23.14
N GLU A 729 1.46 -23.08 -23.63
CA GLU A 729 2.32 -23.18 -24.81
C GLU A 729 3.56 -24.03 -24.51
N GLY A 730 4.17 -23.82 -23.34
CA GLY A 730 5.34 -24.58 -22.89
C GLY A 730 5.03 -26.06 -22.66
N LEU A 731 3.81 -26.41 -22.23
CA LEU A 731 3.33 -27.79 -22.15
C LEU A 731 3.10 -28.41 -23.55
N LYS A 732 2.55 -27.64 -24.50
CA LYS A 732 2.41 -28.09 -25.90
C LYS A 732 3.76 -28.39 -26.54
N GLN A 733 4.77 -27.56 -26.28
CA GLN A 733 6.14 -27.84 -26.69
C GLN A 733 6.72 -29.02 -25.92
N GLY A 734 6.41 -29.15 -24.62
CA GLY A 734 6.72 -30.28 -23.74
C GLY A 734 6.34 -31.65 -24.28
N LEU A 735 5.16 -31.75 -24.88
CA LEU A 735 4.60 -32.98 -25.42
C LEU A 735 5.18 -33.37 -26.79
N LYS A 736 5.95 -32.48 -27.43
CA LYS A 736 6.60 -32.74 -28.71
C LYS A 736 8.09 -32.94 -28.47
N SER A 737 8.65 -34.02 -29.02
CA SER A 737 10.10 -34.28 -28.92
C SER A 737 10.65 -34.89 -30.19
N GLU A 738 11.92 -34.59 -30.46
CA GLU A 738 12.72 -35.21 -31.51
C GLU A 738 13.55 -36.34 -30.91
N LEU A 739 13.51 -37.51 -31.55
CA LEU A 739 14.22 -38.71 -31.11
C LEU A 739 15.01 -39.30 -32.27
N GLU A 740 16.25 -39.66 -32.04
CA GLU A 740 17.02 -40.47 -32.99
C GLU A 740 16.75 -41.95 -32.71
N LYS A 741 16.07 -42.63 -33.63
CA LYS A 741 15.86 -44.09 -33.58
C LYS A 741 16.45 -44.75 -34.82
N ALA A 742 17.03 -45.93 -34.64
CA ALA A 742 17.48 -46.76 -35.76
C ALA A 742 16.24 -47.17 -36.58
N SER A 743 16.13 -46.67 -37.80
CA SER A 743 15.02 -47.03 -38.69
C SER A 743 15.36 -48.35 -39.37
N PRO A 744 14.52 -49.40 -39.23
CA PRO A 744 14.73 -50.68 -39.90
C PRO A 744 14.74 -50.57 -41.41
N THR A 745 13.97 -49.62 -41.97
CA THR A 745 13.89 -49.36 -43.42
C THR A 745 15.06 -48.56 -43.96
N LEU A 746 15.60 -47.59 -43.21
CA LEU A 746 16.73 -46.76 -43.65
C LEU A 746 18.10 -47.33 -43.28
N GLY A 747 18.16 -48.33 -42.39
CA GLY A 747 19.40 -48.98 -41.95
C GLY A 747 20.36 -48.07 -41.19
N ARG A 748 19.88 -46.91 -40.73
CA ARG A 748 20.64 -45.88 -39.99
C ARG A 748 19.73 -45.21 -38.94
N ASN A 749 20.33 -44.46 -38.02
CA ASN A 749 19.57 -43.60 -37.12
C ASN A 749 18.90 -42.48 -37.93
N ALA A 750 17.58 -42.35 -37.79
CA ALA A 750 16.77 -41.31 -38.41
C ALA A 750 16.08 -40.49 -37.32
N VAL A 751 15.84 -39.20 -37.61
CA VAL A 751 15.12 -38.30 -36.71
C VAL A 751 13.63 -38.63 -36.81
N ASN A 752 13.05 -38.96 -35.67
CA ASN A 752 11.63 -39.26 -35.50
C ASN A 752 10.99 -38.17 -34.65
N LEU A 753 9.81 -37.75 -35.07
CA LEU A 753 9.00 -36.76 -34.36
C LEU A 753 7.97 -37.48 -33.50
N LYS A 754 8.07 -37.31 -32.18
CA LYS A 754 7.15 -37.85 -31.17
C LYS A 754 6.16 -36.75 -30.77
N ASP A 755 4.87 -36.96 -31.04
CA ASP A 755 3.76 -36.12 -30.56
C ASP A 755 2.97 -36.90 -29.50
N SER A 756 3.05 -36.44 -28.25
CA SER A 756 2.41 -37.07 -27.10
C SER A 756 1.08 -36.40 -26.76
N ARG A 757 0.09 -37.18 -26.34
CA ARG A 757 -1.20 -36.73 -25.81
C ARG A 757 -1.46 -37.38 -24.47
N ILE A 758 -2.11 -36.65 -23.58
CA ILE A 758 -2.44 -37.16 -22.25
C ILE A 758 -3.64 -38.11 -22.37
N ASN A 759 -3.50 -39.33 -21.89
CA ASN A 759 -4.52 -40.37 -21.96
C ASN A 759 -5.08 -40.76 -20.59
N GLY A 760 -4.31 -40.57 -19.52
CA GLY A 760 -4.72 -40.78 -18.14
C GLY A 760 -4.33 -39.59 -17.26
N LEU A 761 -5.26 -39.13 -16.44
CA LEU A 761 -5.09 -37.95 -15.59
C LEU A 761 -4.89 -38.31 -14.12
N PRO A 762 -3.90 -37.70 -13.43
CA PRO A 762 -3.72 -37.88 -11.99
C PRO A 762 -4.70 -37.00 -11.19
N LYS A 763 -4.93 -37.35 -9.91
CA LYS A 763 -5.59 -36.43 -8.97
C LYS A 763 -4.76 -35.17 -8.71
N TYR A 764 -3.43 -35.30 -8.71
CA TYR A 764 -2.46 -34.22 -8.51
C TYR A 764 -1.51 -34.14 -9.71
N LEU A 765 -1.58 -33.05 -10.45
CA LEU A 765 -0.76 -32.81 -11.63
C LEU A 765 0.48 -32.01 -11.25
N THR A 766 1.66 -32.63 -11.39
CA THR A 766 2.95 -31.97 -11.20
C THR A 766 3.47 -31.41 -12.51
N ILE A 767 3.84 -30.13 -12.54
CA ILE A 767 4.43 -29.48 -13.72
C ILE A 767 5.81 -28.93 -13.39
N GLN A 768 6.82 -29.40 -14.12
CA GLN A 768 8.21 -28.96 -14.00
C GLN A 768 8.52 -27.91 -15.08
N PHE A 769 9.00 -26.74 -14.67
CA PHE A 769 9.57 -25.76 -15.59
C PHE A 769 11.02 -26.12 -15.89
N VAL A 770 11.32 -26.50 -17.13
CA VAL A 770 12.68 -26.88 -17.56
C VAL A 770 13.53 -25.63 -17.75
N ARG A 771 14.01 -25.07 -16.62
CA ARG A 771 14.77 -23.82 -16.59
C ARG A 771 16.28 -24.02 -16.58
N PHE A 772 16.78 -25.16 -16.14
CA PHE A 772 18.22 -25.43 -16.08
C PHE A 772 18.68 -26.16 -17.33
N PHE A 773 19.75 -25.68 -17.95
CA PHE A 773 20.36 -26.32 -19.11
C PHE A 773 21.87 -26.12 -19.13
N TRP A 774 22.59 -27.01 -19.82
CA TRP A 774 24.03 -26.88 -20.01
C TRP A 774 24.35 -26.03 -21.23
N LYS A 775 25.02 -24.89 -21.05
CA LYS A 775 25.46 -24.06 -22.17
C LYS A 775 26.81 -24.57 -22.67
N ARG A 776 26.80 -25.27 -23.83
CA ARG A 776 27.99 -25.89 -24.44
C ARG A 776 29.11 -24.89 -24.71
N GLU A 777 28.78 -23.68 -25.18
CA GLU A 777 29.76 -22.63 -25.50
C GLU A 777 30.60 -22.18 -24.30
N SER A 778 29.97 -22.07 -23.12
CA SER A 778 30.62 -21.60 -21.90
C SER A 778 31.01 -22.73 -20.95
N ASN A 779 30.70 -23.98 -21.32
CA ASN A 779 30.83 -25.19 -20.50
C ASN A 779 30.35 -25.00 -19.05
N ARG A 780 29.17 -24.39 -18.88
CA ARG A 780 28.59 -24.05 -17.57
C ARG A 780 27.08 -24.32 -17.56
N LYS A 781 26.57 -24.72 -16.40
CA LYS A 781 25.13 -24.81 -16.14
C LYS A 781 24.54 -23.40 -16.10
N ALA A 782 23.43 -23.20 -16.81
CA ALA A 782 22.75 -21.92 -16.94
C ALA A 782 21.26 -22.08 -16.61
N LYS A 783 20.63 -20.96 -16.23
CA LYS A 783 19.21 -20.88 -15.88
C LYS A 783 18.47 -19.96 -16.85
N ILE A 784 17.31 -20.41 -17.34
CA ILE A 784 16.38 -19.61 -18.15
C ILE A 784 15.58 -18.71 -17.22
N LEU A 785 15.83 -17.39 -17.32
CA LEU A 785 15.18 -16.36 -16.49
C LEU A 785 13.91 -15.77 -17.13
N ARG A 786 13.46 -16.32 -18.27
CA ARG A 786 12.27 -15.83 -18.97
C ARG A 786 11.03 -15.94 -18.10
N LYS A 787 10.16 -14.94 -18.21
CA LYS A 787 8.84 -14.93 -17.60
C LYS A 787 7.94 -15.92 -18.32
N VAL A 788 7.27 -16.78 -17.57
CA VAL A 788 6.26 -17.71 -18.07
C VAL A 788 5.07 -17.66 -17.13
N ASP A 789 3.95 -17.14 -17.61
CA ASP A 789 2.72 -17.01 -16.83
C ASP A 789 2.02 -18.36 -16.72
N TYR A 790 1.55 -18.70 -15.52
CA TYR A 790 0.75 -19.90 -15.26
C TYR A 790 -0.55 -19.52 -14.55
N PRO A 791 -1.68 -20.17 -14.89
CA PRO A 791 -2.97 -19.82 -14.33
C PRO A 791 -3.21 -20.48 -12.97
N LEU A 792 -4.01 -19.86 -12.11
CA LEU A 792 -4.44 -20.48 -10.85
C LEU A 792 -5.38 -21.67 -11.08
N VAL A 793 -6.19 -21.59 -12.13
CA VAL A 793 -7.04 -22.67 -12.62
C VAL A 793 -6.50 -23.12 -13.97
N LEU A 794 -5.97 -24.33 -14.04
CA LEU A 794 -5.39 -24.89 -15.25
C LEU A 794 -6.39 -25.81 -15.95
N ASP A 795 -6.62 -25.54 -17.23
CA ASP A 795 -7.39 -26.40 -18.12
C ASP A 795 -6.45 -27.12 -19.09
N ILE A 796 -6.45 -28.44 -19.03
CA ILE A 796 -5.59 -29.30 -19.87
C ILE A 796 -6.37 -30.06 -20.94
N PHE A 797 -7.68 -29.78 -21.11
CA PHE A 797 -8.54 -30.51 -22.06
C PHE A 797 -7.96 -30.57 -23.48
N ASP A 798 -7.36 -29.47 -23.93
CA ASP A 798 -6.73 -29.37 -25.26
C ASP A 798 -5.43 -30.18 -25.42
N LEU A 799 -4.89 -30.74 -24.35
CA LEU A 799 -3.69 -31.57 -24.35
C LEU A 799 -4.02 -33.08 -24.25
N CYS A 800 -5.27 -33.42 -23.94
CA CYS A 800 -5.75 -34.80 -23.82
C CYS A 800 -5.98 -35.46 -25.18
N SER A 801 -5.96 -36.80 -25.19
CA SER A 801 -6.35 -37.65 -26.32
C SER A 801 -7.85 -37.51 -26.62
N ASP A 802 -8.26 -37.77 -27.86
CA ASP A 802 -9.65 -37.62 -28.28
C ASP A 802 -10.60 -38.55 -27.49
N ASP A 803 -10.12 -39.73 -27.10
CA ASP A 803 -10.89 -40.68 -26.30
C ASP A 803 -11.08 -40.19 -24.87
N LEU A 804 -10.04 -39.61 -24.25
CA LEU A 804 -10.14 -39.02 -22.92
C LEU A 804 -10.99 -37.75 -22.92
N ARG A 805 -10.96 -36.94 -23.98
CA ARG A 805 -11.84 -35.76 -24.08
C ARG A 805 -13.31 -36.12 -24.04
N LYS A 806 -13.70 -37.18 -24.77
CA LYS A 806 -15.09 -37.68 -24.79
C LYS A 806 -15.56 -38.12 -23.41
N THR A 807 -14.69 -38.72 -22.60
CA THR A 807 -15.04 -39.15 -21.24
C THR A 807 -15.12 -37.97 -20.26
N LEU A 808 -14.31 -36.93 -20.46
CA LEU A 808 -14.29 -35.72 -19.62
C LEU A 808 -15.39 -34.70 -19.95
N GLU A 809 -16.01 -34.75 -21.14
CA GLU A 809 -17.02 -33.78 -21.59
C GLU A 809 -18.20 -33.68 -20.61
N THR A 810 -18.74 -34.83 -20.17
CA THR A 810 -19.90 -34.89 -19.26
C THR A 810 -19.56 -34.33 -17.86
N PRO A 811 -18.49 -34.78 -17.17
CA PRO A 811 -18.06 -34.16 -15.91
C PRO A 811 -17.75 -32.67 -16.03
N ARG A 812 -17.14 -32.22 -17.14
CA ARG A 812 -16.82 -30.80 -17.35
C ARG A 812 -18.07 -29.94 -17.47
N GLN A 813 -19.10 -30.43 -18.14
CA GLN A 813 -20.34 -29.70 -18.27
C GLN A 813 -21.03 -29.54 -16.91
N MET A 814 -21.07 -30.61 -16.10
CA MET A 814 -21.58 -30.56 -14.73
C MET A 814 -20.80 -29.54 -13.87
N LEU A 815 -19.47 -29.44 -14.04
CA LEU A 815 -18.65 -28.48 -13.30
C LEU A 815 -19.04 -27.05 -13.65
N ARG A 816 -19.24 -26.77 -14.94
CA ARG A 816 -19.66 -25.45 -15.43
C ARG A 816 -21.04 -25.07 -14.91
N ASP A 817 -21.95 -26.03 -14.85
CA ASP A 817 -23.30 -25.82 -14.35
C ASP A 817 -23.28 -25.55 -12.83
N GLU A 818 -22.46 -26.27 -12.05
CA GLU A 818 -22.26 -26.02 -10.62
C GLU A 818 -21.60 -24.65 -10.35
N ASP A 819 -20.54 -24.31 -11.07
CA ASP A 819 -19.85 -23.02 -10.94
C ASP A 819 -20.78 -21.87 -11.35
N GLY A 820 -21.60 -22.05 -12.41
CA GLY A 820 -22.63 -21.12 -12.81
C GLY A 820 -23.74 -20.95 -11.77
N ARG A 821 -24.14 -22.03 -11.10
CA ARG A 821 -25.10 -21.99 -9.98
C ARG A 821 -24.55 -21.24 -8.77
N LYS A 822 -23.27 -21.44 -8.44
CA LYS A 822 -22.56 -20.74 -7.36
C LYS A 822 -22.33 -19.25 -7.66
N ALA A 823 -22.15 -18.88 -8.93
CA ALA A 823 -21.97 -17.48 -9.37
C ALA A 823 -23.28 -16.65 -9.43
N GLY A 824 -24.45 -17.28 -9.27
CA GLY A 824 -25.71 -16.65 -8.90
C GLY A 824 -26.65 -16.31 -10.05
N LEU A 825 -27.80 -17.00 -10.09
CA LEU A 825 -29.03 -16.51 -10.73
C LEU A 825 -30.25 -16.72 -9.82
N LYS A 826 -30.67 -15.63 -9.16
CA LYS A 826 -32.06 -15.18 -9.26
C LYS A 826 -32.26 -14.70 -10.70
N PHE A 827 -32.63 -15.59 -11.64
CA PHE A 827 -33.36 -15.17 -12.83
C PHE A 827 -34.84 -15.47 -12.59
N LYS A 828 -35.65 -14.42 -12.62
CA LYS A 828 -37.11 -14.50 -12.69
C LYS A 828 -37.49 -15.37 -13.89
N GLU A 829 -38.33 -16.36 -13.61
CA GLU A 829 -39.20 -16.98 -14.58
C GLU A 829 -39.97 -15.93 -15.39
N LYS A 830 -40.05 -16.14 -16.71
CA LYS A 830 -41.26 -15.95 -17.52
C LYS A 830 -41.06 -16.61 -18.87
N SER A 831 -41.60 -17.82 -19.05
CA SER A 831 -42.66 -18.15 -20.01
C SER A 831 -42.66 -19.64 -20.39
N SER A 832 -43.55 -20.43 -19.80
CA SER A 832 -44.50 -21.29 -20.53
C SER A 832 -45.42 -22.01 -19.54
N THR A 833 -46.65 -21.52 -19.50
CA THR A 833 -47.92 -22.23 -19.28
C THR A 833 -47.87 -23.75 -19.00
N ALA A 834 -48.42 -24.21 -17.86
CA ALA A 834 -49.75 -24.87 -17.79
C ALA A 834 -49.94 -25.76 -16.53
N VAL A 835 -50.95 -25.39 -15.72
CA VAL A 835 -52.02 -26.27 -15.14
C VAL A 835 -51.77 -27.08 -13.84
N ASP A 836 -52.56 -26.69 -12.81
CA ASP A 836 -53.22 -27.48 -11.72
C ASP A 836 -52.36 -28.22 -10.67
N LYS A 837 -52.68 -28.29 -9.37
CA LYS A 837 -53.92 -28.08 -8.58
C LYS A 837 -53.62 -28.10 -7.07
N ASP A 838 -54.46 -27.40 -6.29
CA ASP A 838 -55.06 -27.75 -4.99
C ASP A 838 -54.17 -28.11 -3.78
N VAL A 839 -54.10 -27.36 -2.66
CA VAL A 839 -55.11 -27.03 -1.60
C VAL A 839 -54.62 -27.52 -0.22
N LYS A 840 -54.77 -26.62 0.78
CA LYS A 840 -54.96 -26.80 2.24
C LYS A 840 -53.79 -26.88 3.23
N MET A 841 -53.76 -25.84 4.07
CA MET A 841 -53.38 -25.87 5.49
C MET A 841 -54.50 -26.43 6.38
N SER A 842 -54.11 -27.06 7.48
CA SER A 842 -54.74 -27.02 8.82
C SER A 842 -53.87 -27.87 9.77
N ASP A 843 -53.22 -27.24 10.75
CA ASP A 843 -53.60 -27.23 12.18
C ASP A 843 -53.30 -28.57 12.88
N ALA A 844 -52.23 -28.65 13.70
CA ALA A 844 -52.12 -28.18 15.08
C ALA A 844 -52.68 -29.18 16.11
N GLU A 845 -51.77 -29.75 16.90
CA GLU A 845 -51.88 -30.27 18.28
C GLU A 845 -50.49 -30.85 18.59
N GLY A 846 -49.75 -30.60 19.67
CA GLY A 846 -50.02 -30.07 21.00
C GLY A 846 -48.88 -30.61 21.91
N PRO A 847 -48.59 -30.01 23.07
CA PRO A 847 -47.21 -29.81 23.56
C PRO A 847 -46.82 -30.71 24.76
N SER A 848 -45.52 -30.93 24.99
CA SER A 848 -45.00 -31.06 26.36
C SER A 848 -43.47 -30.97 26.47
N ASN A 849 -43.05 -30.17 27.44
CA ASN A 849 -41.70 -29.89 27.93
C ASN A 849 -40.77 -31.08 28.14
N GLY A 850 -39.47 -30.83 27.91
CA GLY A 850 -38.36 -31.62 28.44
C GLY A 850 -37.03 -30.94 28.13
N SER A 851 -36.53 -30.15 29.08
CA SER A 851 -35.18 -29.59 29.14
C SER A 851 -34.09 -30.66 28.97
N GLY A 852 -33.03 -30.35 28.22
CA GLY A 852 -31.80 -31.13 28.24
C GLY A 852 -30.89 -30.88 27.06
N GLU A 853 -29.97 -29.92 27.21
CA GLU A 853 -28.69 -29.97 26.50
C GLU A 853 -27.98 -31.29 26.82
N SER A 854 -27.56 -32.00 25.79
CA SER A 854 -26.44 -32.93 25.85
C SER A 854 -25.94 -33.19 24.45
N SER A 855 -24.72 -32.72 24.22
CA SER A 855 -23.70 -33.33 23.38
C SER A 855 -23.85 -34.85 23.21
N LYS A 856 -23.61 -35.34 21.99
CA LYS A 856 -23.13 -36.70 21.78
C LYS A 856 -22.23 -36.76 20.55
N ALA A 857 -20.95 -36.90 20.82
CA ALA A 857 -20.00 -37.53 19.91
C ALA A 857 -20.51 -38.93 19.52
N THR A 858 -20.25 -39.33 18.29
CA THR A 858 -20.06 -40.75 17.96
C THR A 858 -18.82 -40.85 17.07
N SER A 859 -17.73 -41.29 17.69
CA SER A 859 -16.78 -42.19 17.06
C SER A 859 -17.51 -43.50 16.71
N GLY A 860 -17.13 -44.10 15.59
CA GLY A 860 -17.66 -45.39 15.15
C GLY A 860 -17.21 -45.70 13.74
N GLU A 861 -16.17 -46.53 13.63
CA GLU A 861 -15.67 -47.15 12.41
C GLU A 861 -16.80 -47.71 11.54
N GLY A 862 -16.69 -47.47 10.24
CA GLY A 862 -17.53 -48.06 9.22
C GLY A 862 -16.92 -47.79 7.85
N VAL A 863 -16.15 -48.75 7.35
CA VAL A 863 -15.76 -48.84 5.94
C VAL A 863 -17.03 -48.71 5.09
N VAL A 864 -17.17 -47.60 4.35
CA VAL A 864 -18.22 -47.42 3.34
C VAL A 864 -17.62 -46.77 2.10
N SER A 865 -17.17 -47.65 1.19
CA SER A 865 -17.19 -47.61 -0.28
C SER A 865 -16.91 -46.31 -1.04
N ASP A 866 -15.94 -46.39 -1.94
CA ASP A 866 -15.70 -45.55 -3.12
C ASP A 866 -16.95 -44.80 -3.60
N LYS A 867 -16.99 -43.48 -3.36
CA LYS A 867 -17.80 -42.58 -4.19
C LYS A 867 -17.05 -42.42 -5.51
N ASN A 868 -17.74 -42.66 -6.62
CA ASN A 868 -17.21 -42.65 -7.98
C ASN A 868 -16.87 -41.21 -8.42
N GLU A 869 -15.78 -40.65 -7.88
CA GLU A 869 -15.30 -39.30 -8.22
C GLU A 869 -14.74 -39.27 -9.64
N GLN A 870 -15.41 -38.55 -10.55
CA GLN A 870 -14.93 -38.38 -11.91
C GLN A 870 -14.07 -37.12 -12.03
N LEU A 871 -12.94 -37.26 -12.73
CA LEU A 871 -12.04 -36.14 -13.05
C LEU A 871 -12.66 -35.28 -14.16
N THR A 872 -12.42 -33.97 -14.10
CA THR A 872 -12.94 -33.00 -15.08
C THR A 872 -11.86 -32.47 -16.03
N GLY A 873 -10.57 -32.76 -15.78
CA GLY A 873 -9.47 -32.15 -16.52
C GLY A 873 -9.27 -30.64 -16.26
N VAL A 874 -9.96 -30.09 -15.26
CA VAL A 874 -9.71 -28.76 -14.69
C VAL A 874 -9.00 -28.94 -13.35
N TYR A 875 -7.97 -28.15 -13.10
CA TYR A 875 -7.17 -28.24 -11.88
C TYR A 875 -6.99 -26.89 -11.20
N ASP A 876 -6.92 -26.89 -9.86
CA ASP A 876 -6.59 -25.74 -9.03
C ASP A 876 -5.14 -25.81 -8.54
N LEU A 877 -4.43 -24.70 -8.59
CA LEU A 877 -3.07 -24.60 -8.08
C LEU A 877 -3.08 -24.69 -6.54
N VAL A 878 -2.32 -25.63 -5.99
CA VAL A 878 -2.24 -25.88 -4.53
C VAL A 878 -0.85 -25.66 -3.94
N ALA A 879 0.21 -25.82 -4.74
CA ALA A 879 1.56 -25.48 -4.30
C ALA A 879 2.45 -25.00 -5.47
N VAL A 880 3.39 -24.12 -5.15
CA VAL A 880 4.44 -23.64 -6.06
C VAL A 880 5.78 -23.75 -5.36
N LEU A 881 6.73 -24.43 -5.98
CA LEU A 881 8.12 -24.46 -5.57
C LEU A 881 8.90 -23.47 -6.44
N THR A 882 9.59 -22.53 -5.81
CA THR A 882 10.35 -21.48 -6.52
C THR A 882 11.84 -21.59 -6.28
N HIS A 883 12.65 -21.12 -7.23
CA HIS A 883 14.08 -20.90 -7.05
C HIS A 883 14.44 -19.43 -7.26
N LYS A 884 14.93 -18.79 -6.19
CA LYS A 884 15.47 -17.43 -6.21
C LYS A 884 16.95 -17.42 -6.62
N GLY A 885 17.36 -16.41 -7.39
CA GLY A 885 18.75 -16.22 -7.83
C GLY A 885 19.02 -16.64 -9.28
N ARG A 886 20.08 -16.02 -9.85
CA ARG A 886 20.55 -16.21 -11.24
C ARG A 886 21.40 -17.46 -11.44
N GLY A 887 22.12 -17.87 -10.41
CA GLY A 887 23.03 -19.02 -10.48
C GLY A 887 22.27 -20.33 -10.64
N ALA A 888 22.81 -21.24 -11.43
CA ALA A 888 22.30 -22.62 -11.48
C ALA A 888 22.82 -23.48 -10.31
N ASP A 889 23.98 -23.10 -9.76
CA ASP A 889 24.64 -23.78 -8.63
C ASP A 889 24.58 -22.92 -7.34
N SER A 890 23.94 -21.75 -7.40
CA SER A 890 23.76 -20.82 -6.29
C SER A 890 22.39 -20.16 -6.35
N GLY A 891 21.58 -20.44 -5.32
CA GLY A 891 20.23 -19.92 -5.20
C GLY A 891 19.60 -20.32 -3.87
N HIS A 892 18.29 -20.11 -3.80
CA HIS A 892 17.50 -20.47 -2.64
C HIS A 892 16.12 -20.95 -3.07
N TYR A 893 15.76 -22.16 -2.65
CA TYR A 893 14.46 -22.77 -2.95
C TYR A 893 13.47 -22.48 -1.84
N VAL A 894 12.23 -22.17 -2.22
CA VAL A 894 11.17 -21.80 -1.29
C VAL A 894 9.83 -22.36 -1.77
N ALA A 895 9.03 -22.88 -0.85
CA ALA A 895 7.70 -23.43 -1.12
C ALA A 895 6.59 -22.42 -0.81
N TRP A 896 5.58 -22.37 -1.66
CA TRP A 896 4.37 -21.57 -1.51
C TRP A 896 3.21 -22.56 -1.54
N VAL A 897 2.46 -22.68 -0.44
CA VAL A 897 1.44 -23.74 -0.30
C VAL A 897 0.11 -23.13 0.12
N LYS A 898 -0.96 -23.51 -0.58
CA LYS A 898 -2.33 -23.17 -0.24
C LYS A 898 -2.83 -24.09 0.88
N GLN A 899 -3.23 -23.50 2.00
CA GLN A 899 -3.80 -24.22 3.13
C GLN A 899 -5.28 -24.57 2.88
N GLU A 900 -5.84 -25.48 3.68
CA GLU A 900 -7.25 -25.90 3.56
C GLU A 900 -8.25 -24.74 3.73
N ASN A 901 -7.88 -23.72 4.52
CA ASN A 901 -8.67 -22.50 4.70
C ASN A 901 -8.60 -21.52 3.49
N GLY A 902 -7.92 -21.91 2.41
CA GLY A 902 -7.77 -21.12 1.18
C GLY A 902 -6.64 -20.08 1.20
N LYS A 903 -5.97 -19.85 2.33
CA LYS A 903 -4.85 -18.90 2.44
C LYS A 903 -3.55 -19.51 1.92
N TRP A 904 -2.72 -18.67 1.30
CA TRP A 904 -1.39 -19.07 0.85
C TRP A 904 -0.35 -18.79 1.93
N ILE A 905 0.61 -19.69 2.09
CA ILE A 905 1.73 -19.52 3.01
C ILE A 905 3.04 -19.76 2.28
N LEU A 906 3.95 -18.82 2.44
CA LEU A 906 5.34 -18.94 2.03
C LEU A 906 6.12 -19.63 3.14
N PHE A 907 6.69 -20.79 2.83
CA PHE A 907 7.59 -21.50 3.70
C PHE A 907 9.04 -21.32 3.24
N ALA A 908 9.73 -20.36 3.85
CA ALA A 908 11.15 -20.09 3.64
C ALA A 908 11.97 -20.69 4.79
N ASP A 909 12.19 -22.01 4.70
CA ASP A 909 12.78 -22.83 5.75
C ASP A 909 12.02 -22.68 7.08
N GLU A 910 12.60 -21.96 8.04
CA GLU A 910 12.04 -21.71 9.37
C GLU A 910 11.04 -20.54 9.39
N ASN A 911 11.09 -19.67 8.38
CA ASN A 911 10.28 -18.46 8.33
C ASN A 911 9.01 -18.71 7.51
N LEU A 912 7.86 -18.57 8.16
CA LEU A 912 6.55 -18.69 7.53
C LEU A 912 5.94 -17.30 7.38
N THR A 913 5.46 -16.96 6.19
CA THR A 913 4.75 -15.70 5.96
C THR A 913 3.46 -15.94 5.17
N PRO A 914 2.29 -15.48 5.64
CA PRO A 914 1.06 -15.52 4.86
C PRO A 914 1.19 -14.66 3.59
N GLN A 915 0.62 -15.15 2.49
CA GLN A 915 0.68 -14.53 1.17
C GLN A 915 -0.71 -14.41 0.56
N ARG A 916 -0.89 -13.45 -0.35
CA ARG A 916 -2.10 -13.33 -1.15
C ARG A 916 -1.99 -14.16 -2.42
N GLU A 917 -3.13 -14.58 -2.95
CA GLU A 917 -3.19 -15.36 -4.18
C GLU A 917 -2.62 -14.58 -5.39
N GLU A 918 -2.76 -13.25 -5.41
CA GLU A 918 -2.14 -12.36 -6.40
C GLU A 918 -0.60 -12.45 -6.42
N ASP A 919 0.03 -12.62 -5.25
CA ASP A 919 1.49 -12.71 -5.13
C ASP A 919 2.02 -14.02 -5.75
N ILE A 920 1.19 -15.07 -5.81
CA ILE A 920 1.51 -16.34 -6.46
C ILE A 920 1.62 -16.17 -7.98
N THR A 921 0.81 -15.31 -8.59
CA THR A 921 0.88 -15.06 -10.04
C THR A 921 2.15 -14.30 -10.44
N LYS A 922 2.76 -13.54 -9.51
CA LYS A 922 4.01 -12.80 -9.73
C LYS A 922 5.24 -13.70 -9.79
N LEU A 923 5.15 -14.98 -9.41
CA LEU A 923 6.27 -15.93 -9.46
C LEU A 923 6.51 -16.50 -10.87
N SER A 924 5.82 -15.98 -11.89
CA SER A 924 6.02 -16.24 -13.33
C SER A 924 7.48 -16.06 -13.79
N GLY A 925 8.25 -15.25 -13.06
CA GLY A 925 9.67 -14.96 -13.33
C GLY A 925 9.93 -13.66 -14.08
N GLY A 926 11.13 -13.52 -14.67
CA GLY A 926 11.55 -12.30 -15.38
C GLY A 926 12.62 -11.45 -14.69
N GLY A 927 13.38 -12.00 -13.73
CA GLY A 927 14.42 -11.27 -13.00
C GLY A 927 15.12 -12.12 -11.94
N ASP A 928 15.65 -11.46 -10.90
CA ASP A 928 16.37 -12.11 -9.78
C ASP A 928 15.46 -12.58 -8.65
N TRP A 929 14.17 -12.28 -8.79
CA TRP A 929 13.11 -12.66 -7.87
C TRP A 929 12.78 -14.16 -7.93
N HIS A 930 11.86 -14.60 -7.06
CA HIS A 930 11.37 -15.97 -7.04
C HIS A 930 10.77 -16.35 -8.40
N MET A 931 11.20 -17.50 -8.92
CA MET A 931 10.73 -18.05 -10.19
C MET A 931 10.14 -19.43 -9.95
N ALA A 932 8.91 -19.65 -10.40
CA ALA A 932 8.27 -20.96 -10.37
C ALA A 932 9.14 -22.00 -11.09
N TYR A 933 9.42 -23.08 -10.37
CA TYR A 933 10.23 -24.20 -10.83
C TYR A 933 9.40 -25.49 -10.89
N ILE A 934 8.57 -25.75 -9.87
CA ILE A 934 7.57 -26.81 -9.89
C ILE A 934 6.22 -26.21 -9.47
N CYS A 935 5.15 -26.52 -10.20
CA CYS A 935 3.78 -26.23 -9.79
C CYS A 935 3.03 -27.54 -9.53
N LEU A 936 2.28 -27.58 -8.44
CA LEU A 936 1.41 -28.68 -8.09
C LEU A 936 -0.04 -28.23 -8.17
N TYR A 937 -0.82 -28.96 -8.96
CA TYR A 937 -2.22 -28.69 -9.25
C TYR A 937 -3.09 -29.85 -8.73
N LYS A 938 -4.20 -29.57 -8.06
CA LYS A 938 -5.20 -30.56 -7.60
C LYS A 938 -6.41 -30.58 -8.55
N ALA A 939 -6.84 -31.77 -8.96
CA ALA A 939 -7.97 -31.92 -9.87
C ALA A 939 -9.29 -31.47 -9.20
N ARG A 940 -10.14 -30.76 -9.95
CA ARG A 940 -11.56 -30.59 -9.59
C ARG A 940 -12.31 -31.86 -9.98
N THR A 941 -12.88 -32.52 -8.99
CA THR A 941 -13.69 -33.73 -9.17
C THR A 941 -15.17 -33.40 -9.01
N ILE A 942 -16.01 -34.24 -9.61
CA ILE A 942 -17.46 -34.23 -9.38
C ILE A 942 -17.87 -35.60 -8.88
N ALA A 943 -18.72 -35.61 -7.86
CA ALA A 943 -19.43 -36.80 -7.44
C ALA A 943 -20.65 -36.98 -8.33
N MET A 944 -20.72 -38.11 -9.05
CA MET A 944 -21.95 -38.55 -9.70
C MET A 944 -22.86 -39.28 -8.73
#